data_AF-A0A0H3LTV4-F1
#
_entry.id   AF-A0A0H3LTV4-F1
#
_cell.length_a   1.000
_cell.length_b   1.000
_cell.length_c   1.000
_cell.angle_alpha   90.00
_cell.angle_beta   90.00
_cell.angle_gamma   90.00
#
_symmetry.space_group_name_H-M   'P 1'
#
loop_
_entity.id
_entity.type
_entity.pdbx_description
1 polymer ?
#
loop_
_entity_poly.entity_id
_entity_poly.type
_entity_poly.pdbx_seq_one_letter_code
_entity_poly.pdbx_strand_id
1 'polypeptide(L)'
;MRHKCKLSFSVLMISYCFVQVTSAGKSRNAGLARLTSIVGGEKVPKGSALITESLIPSNNITISDGSVEIIDNGKVSMGATVEKGGKQIVTRGATAIGTKILGGKQLVFEDESFVDLENLKKRSSAYNATVSGGGGGVGQQNVYDGAMVWKTTVTRGGEQNLYIGPRKEGGIAEGTIVSGNGRQHILEEGRATNTTLNDEAVQVAYPGGVVDGLTINGHASAWLHVGTEVTGEIKVNGTGYLYLYAGDRTDHTTKEKLSVTGRSDETLFLVGERNNTDNQINMESLSGNGGTVSFSSIPYDPRHISLHVEKLSGNLNFHFNISGSNSDYLWIDSGAGNHKINVADSGVEITGHRLQKNGIIEINLVTDRSGGADFTLIDRSGKKIEAFDGGTYMYGLYKRERSANFSGDSTTWYLGKETAGRSGASSLPVDRKPKTRVALATSSNDASTGSQSHWDSSSSRRTGSNPQTANGAQNLTQTPKKRSPRHLREAQHPPVPPIISSPEDPAFGAIRPAGDPHSSDEQQKPIVSAEAQSLAEQMIMRPSYQDQSSLQSSQELSSSDFLTTPSTDAVLSMFVAPGLVFHNELQTVRVGRGTLDKNTALWTYAIKSKEKVATGYTDFKLEQMGLVLGISGLSELMDGEFHIGGFGSYDQTHVMHARGGMSGINTYSIGAYATYFDQSGWYVDGVLKYNHYQNHLKAVSTNGLAIEGNYNRWGLGTSFEVGYRFKPAQSSWIQPYAQFTWLQVEGKEIKLSNEMTGDMNPFTSLRSEVGLFAGYEVCSGGGASSMAYITAAWVRENRNSNHTTINKLHRFTTDLSGNAGRLGIGLSSFVSKKLKLYAEAHYGKGRKTKQSLQGVLGVRYSF
;
A
#
# COMPACT_ATOMS: atom_id res chain seq x y z
N MET A 1 35.98 7.46 63.39
CA MET A 1 35.16 6.28 63.76
C MET A 1 34.00 6.16 62.78
N ARG A 2 34.18 5.28 61.79
CA ARG A 2 33.29 4.98 60.65
C ARG A 2 32.92 3.50 60.78
N HIS A 3 31.69 3.15 61.15
CA HIS A 3 31.10 1.83 60.92
C HIS A 3 29.61 2.04 60.64
N LYS A 4 29.18 1.92 59.38
CA LYS A 4 28.63 0.71 58.75
C LYS A 4 27.28 0.27 59.36
N CYS A 5 26.21 0.93 58.92
CA CYS A 5 24.91 0.28 58.74
C CYS A 5 24.64 0.20 57.22
N LYS A 6 25.33 -0.71 56.53
CA LYS A 6 24.84 -1.24 55.24
C LYS A 6 23.85 -2.34 55.60
N LEU A 7 22.59 -1.98 55.81
CA LEU A 7 21.50 -2.96 55.90
C LEU A 7 21.32 -3.52 54.48
N SER A 8 21.65 -4.78 54.25
CA SER A 8 21.52 -5.42 52.93
C SER A 8 20.04 -5.42 52.51
N PHE A 9 19.76 -5.06 51.25
CA PHE A 9 18.43 -5.13 50.62
C PHE A 9 17.79 -6.51 50.81
N SER A 10 18.60 -7.55 50.95
CA SER A 10 18.20 -8.94 51.13
C SER A 10 17.73 -9.25 52.55
N VAL A 11 18.24 -8.56 53.57
CA VAL A 11 17.66 -8.58 54.93
C VAL A 11 16.29 -7.89 54.91
N LEU A 12 16.13 -6.86 54.08
CA LEU A 12 14.86 -6.17 53.86
C LEU A 12 13.86 -7.01 53.06
N MET A 13 14.28 -7.77 52.05
CA MET A 13 13.42 -8.66 51.26
C MET A 13 13.04 -9.94 52.00
N ILE A 14 13.97 -10.53 52.75
CA ILE A 14 13.68 -11.67 53.64
C ILE A 14 12.77 -11.18 54.78
N SER A 15 13.07 -10.04 55.42
CA SER A 15 12.17 -9.42 56.42
C SER A 15 10.81 -9.02 55.82
N TYR A 16 10.75 -8.56 54.58
CA TYR A 16 9.51 -8.21 53.88
C TYR A 16 8.68 -9.46 53.53
N CYS A 17 9.32 -10.55 53.11
CA CYS A 17 8.65 -11.86 52.95
C CYS A 17 8.09 -12.34 54.27
N PHE A 18 8.84 -12.19 55.37
CA PHE A 18 8.35 -12.44 56.73
C PHE A 18 7.29 -11.43 57.20
N VAL A 19 6.91 -10.41 56.42
CA VAL A 19 5.94 -9.36 56.83
C VAL A 19 4.65 -9.36 55.99
N GLN A 20 4.51 -10.09 54.87
CA GLN A 20 3.26 -10.02 54.08
C GLN A 20 2.76 -11.32 53.43
N VAL A 21 1.51 -11.68 53.77
CA VAL A 21 0.55 -12.37 52.89
C VAL A 21 -0.75 -11.57 52.88
N THR A 22 -1.26 -11.21 51.69
CA THR A 22 -2.63 -10.71 51.52
C THR A 22 -3.37 -11.56 50.50
N SER A 23 -4.48 -12.17 50.92
CA SER A 23 -5.66 -12.29 50.05
C SER A 23 -6.92 -12.05 50.87
N ALA A 24 -7.77 -11.18 50.32
CA ALA A 24 -9.13 -10.78 50.69
C ALA A 24 -9.67 -11.11 52.10
N GLY A 25 -10.00 -10.04 52.86
CA GLY A 25 -10.93 -10.07 53.98
C GLY A 25 -10.27 -10.04 55.37
N LYS A 26 -10.02 -8.82 55.88
CA LYS A 26 -9.75 -8.46 57.30
C LYS A 26 -9.03 -9.53 58.16
N SER A 27 -7.70 -9.50 58.23
CA SER A 27 -6.96 -9.80 59.48
C SER A 27 -5.48 -9.37 59.39
N ARG A 28 -4.87 -9.21 60.56
CA ARG A 28 -3.58 -8.57 60.92
C ARG A 28 -2.35 -9.09 60.17
N ASN A 29 -1.30 -8.26 60.11
CA ASN A 29 0.08 -8.62 59.76
C ASN A 29 0.55 -9.84 60.58
N ALA A 30 0.35 -11.04 60.06
CA ALA A 30 0.97 -12.26 60.56
C ALA A 30 2.18 -12.54 59.65
N GLY A 31 3.37 -12.57 60.24
CA GLY A 31 4.58 -12.93 59.52
C GLY A 31 4.61 -14.40 59.13
N LEU A 32 5.41 -14.77 58.12
CA LEU A 32 5.55 -16.16 57.70
C LEU A 32 6.16 -17.02 58.83
N ALA A 33 5.60 -18.19 59.10
CA ALA A 33 6.20 -19.14 60.04
C ALA A 33 7.47 -19.76 59.42
N ARG A 34 8.62 -19.64 60.09
CA ARG A 34 9.89 -20.19 59.60
C ARG A 34 9.95 -21.71 59.78
N LEU A 35 10.31 -22.42 58.72
CA LEU A 35 10.59 -23.85 58.70
C LEU A 35 12.03 -24.08 58.21
N THR A 36 12.74 -25.02 58.81
CA THR A 36 14.14 -25.34 58.44
C THR A 36 14.28 -26.69 57.72
N SER A 37 13.23 -27.52 57.74
CA SER A 37 13.17 -28.80 57.03
C SER A 37 11.73 -29.23 56.78
N ILE A 38 11.53 -29.98 55.69
CA ILE A 38 10.27 -30.68 55.37
C ILE A 38 10.62 -32.02 54.71
N VAL A 39 9.73 -33.01 54.79
CA VAL A 39 9.95 -34.29 54.10
C VAL A 39 9.80 -34.07 52.59
N GLY A 40 10.65 -34.72 51.79
CA GLY A 40 10.58 -34.61 50.34
C GLY A 40 9.22 -35.07 49.80
N GLY A 41 8.69 -34.35 48.81
CA GLY A 41 7.35 -34.61 48.26
C GLY A 41 6.21 -33.89 48.98
N GLU A 42 6.45 -33.26 50.12
CA GLU A 42 5.40 -32.57 50.88
C GLU A 42 5.14 -31.13 50.39
N LYS A 43 3.96 -30.62 50.75
CA LYS A 43 3.55 -29.24 50.48
C LYS A 43 4.00 -28.32 51.62
N VAL A 44 4.67 -27.22 51.29
CA VAL A 44 5.06 -26.20 52.28
C VAL A 44 3.78 -25.58 52.87
N PRO A 45 3.59 -25.62 54.20
CA PRO A 45 2.38 -25.12 54.84
C PRO A 45 2.06 -23.67 54.48
N LYS A 46 0.77 -23.37 54.39
CA LYS A 46 0.28 -22.03 54.07
C LYS A 46 0.77 -21.02 55.12
N GLY A 47 1.29 -19.90 54.64
CA GLY A 47 1.83 -18.86 55.52
C GLY A 47 3.17 -19.22 56.17
N SER A 48 3.91 -20.18 55.61
CA SER A 48 5.26 -20.54 56.08
C SER A 48 6.34 -20.21 55.05
N ALA A 49 7.55 -19.95 55.55
CA ALA A 49 8.77 -19.82 54.77
C ALA A 49 9.72 -20.98 55.11
N LEU A 50 9.94 -21.89 54.15
CA LEU A 50 10.96 -22.93 54.25
C LEU A 50 12.31 -22.34 53.88
N ILE A 51 13.26 -22.29 54.81
CA ILE A 51 14.65 -21.95 54.54
C ILE A 51 15.42 -23.25 54.39
N THR A 52 15.99 -23.48 53.21
CA THR A 52 16.75 -24.70 52.89
C THR A 52 18.14 -24.62 53.55
N GLU A 53 18.22 -24.96 54.84
CA GLU A 53 19.46 -24.87 55.63
C GLU A 53 20.23 -26.21 55.72
N SER A 54 19.55 -27.33 55.42
CA SER A 54 20.11 -28.68 55.57
C SER A 54 21.23 -29.00 54.56
N LEU A 55 22.06 -30.01 54.88
CA LEU A 55 23.02 -30.60 53.93
C LEU A 55 22.32 -31.43 52.84
N ILE A 56 21.09 -31.86 53.10
CA ILE A 56 20.26 -32.64 52.18
C ILE A 56 19.41 -31.66 51.34
N PRO A 57 19.41 -31.78 50.00
CA PRO A 57 18.58 -30.95 49.13
C PRO A 57 17.10 -31.04 49.48
N SER A 58 16.36 -29.93 49.39
CA SER A 58 14.90 -29.97 49.37
C SER A 58 14.46 -30.65 48.07
N ASN A 59 13.65 -31.71 48.18
CA ASN A 59 13.32 -32.56 47.04
C ASN A 59 11.81 -32.64 46.82
N ASN A 60 11.37 -32.33 45.59
CA ASN A 60 10.01 -32.50 45.10
C ASN A 60 8.92 -31.81 45.96
N ILE A 61 9.25 -30.70 46.60
CA ILE A 61 8.30 -29.98 47.45
C ILE A 61 7.30 -29.18 46.62
N THR A 62 6.11 -28.92 47.18
CA THR A 62 5.10 -28.05 46.55
C THR A 62 4.94 -26.74 47.31
N ILE A 63 5.05 -25.61 46.63
CA ILE A 63 4.97 -24.25 47.18
C ILE A 63 3.75 -23.57 46.57
N SER A 64 2.77 -23.17 47.39
CA SER A 64 1.51 -22.58 46.91
C SER A 64 0.85 -21.72 48.00
N ASP A 65 -0.26 -21.05 47.68
CA ASP A 65 -1.14 -20.44 48.69
C ASP A 65 -0.47 -19.41 49.62
N GLY A 66 0.59 -18.74 49.16
CA GLY A 66 1.34 -17.75 49.94
C GLY A 66 2.53 -18.33 50.72
N SER A 67 2.83 -19.62 50.59
CA SER A 67 4.07 -20.20 51.13
C SER A 67 5.28 -19.84 50.26
N VAL A 68 6.46 -19.85 50.90
CA VAL A 68 7.72 -19.46 50.28
C VAL A 68 8.80 -20.50 50.55
N GLU A 69 9.62 -20.84 49.56
CA GLU A 69 10.91 -21.50 49.75
C GLU A 69 12.04 -20.48 49.52
N ILE A 70 13.01 -20.44 50.42
CA ILE A 70 14.22 -19.63 50.32
C ILE A 70 15.41 -20.59 50.30
N ILE A 71 16.14 -20.60 49.18
CA ILE A 71 17.34 -21.38 48.96
C ILE A 71 18.49 -20.38 48.92
N ASP A 72 19.39 -20.45 49.90
CA ASP A 72 20.51 -19.53 50.01
C ASP A 72 21.82 -20.25 50.36
N ASN A 73 22.92 -19.50 50.48
CA ASN A 73 24.24 -19.96 50.95
C ASN A 73 24.76 -21.24 50.24
N GLY A 74 24.69 -21.27 48.91
CA GLY A 74 25.22 -22.37 48.10
C GLY A 74 24.35 -23.63 48.04
N LYS A 75 23.19 -23.65 48.72
CA LYS A 75 22.31 -24.82 48.86
C LYS A 75 21.54 -25.15 47.58
N VAL A 76 20.96 -26.35 47.54
CA VAL A 76 20.29 -26.90 46.35
C VAL A 76 18.85 -27.31 46.66
N SER A 77 17.93 -26.96 45.76
CA SER A 77 16.55 -27.46 45.72
C SER A 77 16.32 -28.21 44.41
N MET A 78 15.67 -29.38 44.44
CA MET A 78 15.45 -30.23 43.29
C MET A 78 13.96 -30.57 43.12
N GLY A 79 13.43 -30.39 41.92
CA GLY A 79 12.08 -30.84 41.53
C GLY A 79 10.93 -30.09 42.19
N ALA A 80 11.17 -28.92 42.78
CA ALA A 80 10.12 -28.13 43.43
C ALA A 80 9.01 -27.73 42.43
N THR A 81 7.76 -27.76 42.88
CA THR A 81 6.60 -27.26 42.13
C THR A 81 6.06 -25.99 42.78
N VAL A 82 6.10 -24.87 42.05
CA VAL A 82 5.63 -23.56 42.52
C VAL A 82 4.29 -23.25 41.87
N GLU A 83 3.20 -23.49 42.59
CA GLU A 83 1.85 -23.22 42.12
C GLU A 83 1.41 -21.78 42.42
N LYS A 84 0.21 -21.42 41.98
CA LYS A 84 -0.40 -20.11 42.22
C LYS A 84 -0.28 -19.66 43.68
N GLY A 85 0.22 -18.43 43.84
CA GLY A 85 0.43 -17.81 45.15
C GLY A 85 1.72 -18.26 45.87
N GLY A 86 2.36 -19.34 45.43
CA GLY A 86 3.66 -19.78 45.94
C GLY A 86 4.83 -18.97 45.38
N LYS A 87 5.92 -18.87 46.15
CA LYS A 87 7.16 -18.22 45.70
C LYS A 87 8.40 -19.06 46.04
N GLN A 88 9.31 -19.22 45.09
CA GLN A 88 10.64 -19.77 45.32
C GLN A 88 11.69 -18.66 45.15
N ILE A 89 12.59 -18.52 46.11
CA ILE A 89 13.68 -17.54 46.11
C ILE A 89 15.01 -18.30 46.07
N VAL A 90 15.84 -18.03 45.07
CA VAL A 90 17.18 -18.61 44.88
C VAL A 90 18.21 -17.49 44.97
N THR A 91 19.08 -17.51 45.97
CA THR A 91 20.05 -16.44 46.20
C THR A 91 21.36 -16.92 46.84
N ARG A 92 22.35 -16.04 47.03
CA ARG A 92 23.62 -16.32 47.73
C ARG A 92 24.32 -17.60 47.24
N GLY A 93 24.53 -17.72 45.92
CA GLY A 93 25.13 -18.89 45.28
C GLY A 93 24.31 -20.18 45.27
N ALA A 94 23.03 -20.13 45.66
CA ALA A 94 22.14 -21.29 45.64
C ALA A 94 21.82 -21.79 44.22
N THR A 95 21.33 -23.03 44.14
CA THR A 95 20.91 -23.67 42.88
C THR A 95 19.52 -24.29 42.98
N ALA A 96 18.62 -23.98 42.06
CA ALA A 96 17.36 -24.70 41.87
C ALA A 96 17.42 -25.58 40.61
N ILE A 97 17.01 -26.85 40.70
CA ILE A 97 17.09 -27.81 39.60
C ILE A 97 15.70 -28.37 39.32
N GLY A 98 15.23 -28.28 38.07
CA GLY A 98 13.98 -28.91 37.64
C GLY A 98 12.71 -28.30 38.24
N THR A 99 12.74 -27.02 38.63
CA THR A 99 11.56 -26.34 39.19
C THR A 99 10.43 -26.27 38.16
N LYS A 100 9.22 -26.66 38.55
CA LYS A 100 7.97 -26.48 37.78
C LYS A 100 7.19 -25.29 38.31
N ILE A 101 7.16 -24.19 37.59
CA ILE A 101 6.45 -22.96 37.98
C ILE A 101 5.10 -22.94 37.27
N LEU A 102 4.03 -23.26 38.01
CA LEU A 102 2.65 -23.45 37.52
C LEU A 102 1.73 -22.33 38.04
N GLY A 103 1.85 -21.12 37.49
CA GLY A 103 1.12 -19.94 37.98
C GLY A 103 1.70 -19.29 39.24
N GLY A 104 2.78 -19.85 39.80
CA GLY A 104 3.57 -19.30 40.90
C GLY A 104 4.73 -18.40 40.43
N LYS A 105 5.64 -18.04 41.35
CA LYS A 105 6.80 -17.18 41.02
C LYS A 105 8.13 -17.76 41.50
N GLN A 106 9.15 -17.73 40.64
CA GLN A 106 10.55 -17.94 41.01
C GLN A 106 11.32 -16.62 40.88
N LEU A 107 12.10 -16.29 41.91
CA LEU A 107 13.02 -15.16 41.95
C LEU A 107 14.45 -15.71 42.06
N VAL A 108 15.31 -15.43 41.09
CA VAL A 108 16.71 -15.88 41.07
C VAL A 108 17.60 -14.64 41.03
N PHE A 109 18.37 -14.40 42.08
CA PHE A 109 19.21 -13.20 42.20
C PHE A 109 20.40 -13.39 43.13
N GLU A 110 21.53 -12.76 42.85
CA GLU A 110 22.71 -12.89 43.71
C GLU A 110 22.72 -11.88 44.88
N ASP A 111 23.22 -12.30 46.05
CA ASP A 111 23.35 -11.44 47.23
C ASP A 111 24.68 -11.65 48.00
N GLU A 112 25.74 -10.93 47.63
CA GLU A 112 26.91 -10.65 48.48
C GLU A 112 26.52 -9.95 49.80
N SER A 113 26.15 -10.74 50.80
CA SER A 113 26.26 -10.35 52.19
C SER A 113 26.89 -11.47 53.02
N PHE A 114 28.05 -11.97 52.58
CA PHE A 114 29.02 -12.58 53.49
C PHE A 114 30.47 -12.30 53.07
N VAL A 115 31.31 -12.09 54.07
CA VAL A 115 32.71 -11.62 54.01
C VAL A 115 33.63 -12.75 53.54
N ASP A 116 34.60 -12.39 52.69
CA ASP A 116 35.83 -13.09 52.28
C ASP A 116 35.93 -14.60 52.55
N LEU A 117 36.08 -15.37 51.46
CA LEU A 117 37.32 -16.10 51.22
C LEU A 117 37.46 -16.39 49.72
N GLU A 118 38.66 -16.14 49.23
CA GLU A 118 39.10 -16.27 47.85
C GLU A 118 38.69 -17.64 47.24
N ASN A 119 38.26 -17.61 45.97
CA ASN A 119 38.15 -18.75 45.04
C ASN A 119 36.88 -19.64 45.03
N LEU A 120 35.66 -19.08 45.09
CA LEU A 120 34.49 -19.67 44.40
C LEU A 120 33.32 -18.66 44.22
N LYS A 121 33.35 -17.86 43.14
CA LYS A 121 32.24 -16.99 42.67
C LYS A 121 31.07 -17.82 42.11
N LYS A 122 30.43 -18.67 42.93
CA LYS A 122 29.23 -19.39 42.47
C LYS A 122 28.05 -18.45 42.45
N ARG A 123 27.60 -18.04 41.25
CA ARG A 123 26.38 -17.26 41.05
C ARG A 123 25.13 -18.10 41.34
N SER A 124 24.10 -17.44 41.89
CA SER A 124 22.78 -18.04 42.09
C SER A 124 22.22 -18.52 40.76
N SER A 125 21.66 -19.73 40.77
CA SER A 125 21.44 -20.50 39.54
C SER A 125 20.11 -21.24 39.51
N ALA A 126 19.49 -21.34 38.34
CA ALA A 126 18.40 -22.30 38.11
C ALA A 126 18.64 -23.11 36.83
N TYR A 127 18.45 -24.44 36.89
CA TYR A 127 18.67 -25.34 35.76
C TYR A 127 17.39 -26.10 35.41
N ASN A 128 17.06 -26.16 34.12
CA ASN A 128 15.95 -26.95 33.56
C ASN A 128 14.58 -26.64 34.19
N ALA A 129 14.33 -25.35 34.46
CA ALA A 129 13.04 -24.91 34.96
C ALA A 129 11.97 -24.95 33.86
N THR A 130 10.73 -25.30 34.21
CA THR A 130 9.57 -25.17 33.33
C THR A 130 8.64 -24.09 33.86
N VAL A 131 8.33 -23.08 33.05
CA VAL A 131 7.48 -21.94 33.40
C VAL A 131 6.18 -22.01 32.60
N SER A 132 5.04 -22.09 33.27
CA SER A 132 3.73 -22.16 32.63
C SER A 132 2.62 -21.55 33.50
N GLY A 133 1.48 -21.26 32.88
CA GLY A 133 0.30 -20.83 33.61
C GLY A 133 -0.31 -21.97 34.42
N GLY A 134 -0.92 -21.65 35.56
CA GLY A 134 -1.55 -22.62 36.46
C GLY A 134 -2.52 -21.96 37.42
N GLY A 135 -3.65 -22.63 37.73
CA GLY A 135 -4.67 -22.11 38.64
C GLY A 135 -5.31 -20.77 38.22
N GLY A 136 -5.28 -20.44 36.92
CA GLY A 136 -5.71 -19.15 36.37
C GLY A 136 -4.74 -17.99 36.63
N GLY A 137 -3.49 -18.27 37.03
CA GLY A 137 -2.41 -17.30 37.16
C GLY A 137 -1.28 -17.54 36.15
N VAL A 138 -0.48 -16.51 35.90
CA VAL A 138 0.72 -16.54 35.05
C VAL A 138 1.90 -17.07 35.86
N GLY A 139 2.62 -18.08 35.33
CA GLY A 139 3.86 -18.56 35.94
C GLY A 139 4.99 -17.59 35.61
N GLN A 140 5.78 -17.16 36.60
CA GLN A 140 6.83 -16.15 36.39
C GLN A 140 8.19 -16.61 36.89
N GLN A 141 9.22 -16.53 36.06
CA GLN A 141 10.63 -16.61 36.47
C GLN A 141 11.27 -15.22 36.29
N ASN A 142 11.79 -14.65 37.38
CA ASN A 142 12.45 -13.35 37.36
C ASN A 142 13.91 -13.53 37.73
N VAL A 143 14.81 -13.12 36.85
CA VAL A 143 16.26 -13.29 36.98
C VAL A 143 16.90 -11.90 36.95
N TYR A 144 17.68 -11.58 37.97
CA TYR A 144 18.32 -10.27 38.11
C TYR A 144 19.58 -10.34 38.96
N ASP A 145 20.31 -9.22 39.07
CA ASP A 145 21.49 -9.08 39.93
C ASP A 145 22.60 -10.12 39.62
N GLY A 146 22.86 -10.38 38.33
CA GLY A 146 23.93 -11.27 37.88
C GLY A 146 23.64 -12.77 38.03
N ALA A 147 22.44 -13.16 38.47
CA ALA A 147 22.03 -14.56 38.53
C ALA A 147 21.89 -15.18 37.12
N MET A 148 22.00 -16.51 37.06
CA MET A 148 22.04 -17.23 35.79
C MET A 148 21.06 -18.41 35.73
N VAL A 149 20.32 -18.53 34.63
CA VAL A 149 19.39 -19.64 34.41
C VAL A 149 19.70 -20.38 33.11
N TRP A 150 19.57 -21.70 33.13
CA TRP A 150 19.92 -22.56 31.99
C TRP A 150 18.77 -23.45 31.58
N LYS A 151 18.58 -23.60 30.26
CA LYS A 151 17.62 -24.52 29.66
C LYS A 151 16.21 -24.35 30.22
N THR A 152 15.82 -23.11 30.46
CA THR A 152 14.45 -22.81 30.91
C THR A 152 13.49 -23.05 29.75
N THR A 153 12.40 -23.76 30.01
CA THR A 153 11.31 -23.95 29.05
C THR A 153 10.12 -23.08 29.48
N VAL A 154 9.75 -22.09 28.68
CA VAL A 154 8.61 -21.20 28.91
C VAL A 154 7.49 -21.59 27.96
N THR A 155 6.34 -21.97 28.51
CA THR A 155 5.19 -22.48 27.73
C THR A 155 3.94 -21.63 27.99
N ARG A 156 2.77 -22.11 27.56
CA ARG A 156 1.49 -21.41 27.65
C ARG A 156 1.25 -20.75 29.00
N GLY A 157 1.07 -19.43 29.00
CA GLY A 157 0.83 -18.63 30.22
C GLY A 157 2.03 -18.50 31.17
N GLY A 158 3.23 -18.83 30.70
CA GLY A 158 4.51 -18.61 31.40
C GLY A 158 5.24 -17.36 30.90
N GLU A 159 5.94 -16.68 31.80
CA GLU A 159 6.76 -15.50 31.52
C GLU A 159 8.15 -15.61 32.18
N GLN A 160 9.20 -15.35 31.41
CA GLN A 160 10.57 -15.17 31.94
C GLN A 160 10.99 -13.70 31.78
N ASN A 161 11.45 -13.08 32.86
CA ASN A 161 11.90 -11.69 32.89
C ASN A 161 13.37 -11.62 33.30
N LEU A 162 14.20 -11.01 32.46
CA LEU A 162 15.62 -10.76 32.70
C LEU A 162 15.84 -9.26 32.83
N TYR A 163 16.34 -8.80 33.97
CA TYR A 163 16.48 -7.36 34.22
C TYR A 163 17.57 -7.03 35.24
N ILE A 164 17.96 -5.76 35.26
CA ILE A 164 18.85 -5.16 36.24
C ILE A 164 18.19 -5.07 37.63
N GLY A 165 18.85 -5.57 38.66
CA GLY A 165 18.43 -5.35 40.04
C GLY A 165 19.25 -4.25 40.73
N PRO A 166 19.11 -4.10 42.07
CA PRO A 166 19.87 -3.14 42.86
C PRO A 166 21.40 -3.19 42.71
N ARG A 167 21.97 -4.31 42.25
CA ARG A 167 23.42 -4.49 42.07
C ARG A 167 23.95 -3.93 40.76
N LYS A 168 23.05 -3.50 39.87
CA LYS A 168 23.39 -3.04 38.53
C LYS A 168 24.02 -4.11 37.62
N GLU A 169 23.80 -5.38 37.94
CA GLU A 169 24.07 -6.50 37.02
C GLU A 169 22.72 -7.08 36.59
N GLY A 170 22.52 -7.35 35.30
CA GLY A 170 21.29 -7.97 34.82
C GLY A 170 21.26 -9.48 34.99
N GLY A 171 20.07 -10.06 34.87
CA GLY A 171 19.89 -11.52 34.85
C GLY A 171 20.32 -12.13 33.52
N ILE A 172 20.90 -13.33 33.58
CA ILE A 172 21.41 -14.05 32.41
C ILE A 172 20.59 -15.33 32.20
N ALA A 173 20.12 -15.58 30.98
CA ALA A 173 19.47 -16.82 30.59
C ALA A 173 20.17 -17.45 29.39
N GLU A 174 20.48 -18.75 29.47
CA GLU A 174 21.15 -19.49 28.42
C GLU A 174 20.31 -20.69 27.96
N GLY A 175 20.08 -20.81 26.65
CA GLY A 175 19.36 -21.93 26.05
C GLY A 175 17.87 -21.97 26.38
N THR A 176 17.24 -20.80 26.53
CA THR A 176 15.79 -20.73 26.81
C THR A 176 14.98 -21.19 25.59
N ILE A 177 13.99 -22.05 25.83
CA ILE A 177 13.02 -22.46 24.81
C ILE A 177 11.67 -21.85 25.18
N VAL A 178 11.08 -21.08 24.27
CA VAL A 178 9.75 -20.48 24.44
C VAL A 178 8.80 -21.10 23.41
N SER A 179 7.64 -21.58 23.85
CA SER A 179 6.65 -22.23 22.97
C SER A 179 5.21 -21.99 23.44
N GLY A 180 4.23 -22.36 22.60
CA GLY A 180 2.81 -22.37 22.96
C GLY A 180 2.29 -21.08 23.58
N ASN A 181 2.67 -19.91 23.03
CA ASN A 181 2.39 -18.55 23.51
C ASN A 181 3.07 -18.09 24.82
N GLY A 182 4.10 -18.81 25.28
CA GLY A 182 4.99 -18.33 26.33
C GLY A 182 5.71 -17.03 25.95
N ARG A 183 6.18 -16.28 26.95
CA ARG A 183 6.80 -14.96 26.75
C ARG A 183 8.14 -14.83 27.45
N GLN A 184 9.10 -14.19 26.78
CA GLN A 184 10.36 -13.78 27.37
C GLN A 184 10.52 -12.25 27.24
N HIS A 185 10.89 -11.61 28.34
CA HIS A 185 11.18 -10.19 28.40
C HIS A 185 12.64 -9.97 28.80
N ILE A 186 13.36 -9.21 27.97
CA ILE A 186 14.76 -8.85 28.17
C ILE A 186 14.79 -7.34 28.36
N LEU A 187 14.97 -6.92 29.61
CA LEU A 187 15.02 -5.52 29.99
C LEU A 187 16.47 -5.06 30.15
N GLU A 188 16.66 -3.81 30.59
CA GLU A 188 17.98 -3.19 30.83
C GLU A 188 18.95 -4.15 31.56
N GLU A 189 20.17 -4.29 31.00
CA GLU A 189 21.26 -5.22 31.39
C GLU A 189 20.93 -6.72 31.37
N GLY A 190 19.67 -7.11 31.12
CA GLY A 190 19.28 -8.50 30.98
C GLY A 190 19.89 -9.14 29.73
N ARG A 191 20.38 -10.38 29.82
CA ARG A 191 21.04 -11.08 28.71
C ARG A 191 20.39 -12.43 28.43
N ALA A 192 19.88 -12.62 27.21
CA ALA A 192 19.38 -13.92 26.74
C ALA A 192 20.29 -14.48 25.66
N THR A 193 20.87 -15.65 25.90
CA THR A 193 21.80 -16.33 24.98
C THR A 193 21.18 -17.60 24.42
N ASN A 194 21.28 -17.81 23.11
CA ASN A 194 20.79 -18.99 22.38
C ASN A 194 19.31 -19.30 22.66
N THR A 195 18.45 -18.29 22.52
CA THR A 195 17.00 -18.48 22.72
C THR A 195 16.37 -19.11 21.48
N THR A 196 15.46 -20.08 21.67
CA THR A 196 14.64 -20.68 20.61
C THR A 196 13.17 -20.37 20.84
N LEU A 197 12.51 -19.74 19.87
CA LEU A 197 11.08 -19.45 19.88
C LEU A 197 10.35 -20.38 18.90
N ASN A 198 9.27 -21.02 19.36
CA ASN A 198 8.45 -21.92 18.55
C ASN A 198 6.96 -21.56 18.67
N ASP A 199 6.14 -22.06 17.74
CA ASP A 199 4.68 -21.89 17.71
C ASP A 199 4.26 -20.40 17.70
N GLU A 200 3.55 -19.92 18.71
CA GLU A 200 3.11 -18.53 18.89
C GLU A 200 3.94 -17.80 19.98
N ALA A 201 5.18 -18.26 20.23
CA ALA A 201 6.04 -17.68 21.26
C ALA A 201 6.44 -16.23 20.98
N VAL A 202 6.68 -15.49 22.07
CA VAL A 202 6.98 -14.05 22.03
C VAL A 202 8.25 -13.73 22.81
N GLN A 203 9.20 -13.06 22.18
CA GLN A 203 10.34 -12.42 22.87
C GLN A 203 10.30 -10.91 22.67
N VAL A 204 10.38 -10.13 23.74
CA VAL A 204 10.48 -8.67 23.66
C VAL A 204 11.75 -8.22 24.35
N ALA A 205 12.64 -7.58 23.60
CA ALA A 205 13.86 -6.96 24.11
C ALA A 205 13.71 -5.44 24.12
N TYR A 206 13.93 -4.84 25.29
CA TYR A 206 13.81 -3.41 25.54
C TYR A 206 15.19 -2.72 25.46
N PRO A 207 15.24 -1.37 25.47
CA PRO A 207 16.52 -0.64 25.47
C PRO A 207 17.44 -1.10 26.62
N GLY A 208 18.72 -1.31 26.31
CA GLY A 208 19.73 -1.82 27.24
C GLY A 208 19.71 -3.33 27.49
N GLY A 209 18.76 -4.08 26.90
CA GLY A 209 18.78 -5.54 26.92
C GLY A 209 19.73 -6.14 25.88
N VAL A 210 20.23 -7.36 26.14
CA VAL A 210 21.17 -8.07 25.27
C VAL A 210 20.56 -9.37 24.75
N VAL A 211 20.49 -9.53 23.42
CA VAL A 211 20.08 -10.76 22.73
C VAL A 211 21.31 -11.35 22.05
N ASP A 212 21.77 -12.52 22.52
CA ASP A 212 22.97 -13.19 22.03
C ASP A 212 22.63 -14.53 21.36
N GLY A 213 22.27 -14.50 20.08
CA GLY A 213 21.78 -15.67 19.35
C GLY A 213 20.30 -15.98 19.59
N LEU A 214 19.54 -16.03 18.50
CA LEU A 214 18.08 -16.25 18.53
C LEU A 214 17.65 -17.10 17.33
N THR A 215 16.83 -18.13 17.58
CA THR A 215 16.18 -18.90 16.51
C THR A 215 14.67 -18.76 16.63
N ILE A 216 14.01 -18.29 15.58
CA ILE A 216 12.57 -18.11 15.48
C ILE A 216 12.03 -19.14 14.50
N ASN A 217 11.10 -20.00 14.96
CA ASN A 217 10.47 -21.03 14.15
C ASN A 217 8.94 -20.90 14.20
N GLY A 218 8.26 -21.37 13.15
CA GLY A 218 6.79 -21.37 13.10
C GLY A 218 6.26 -19.94 13.08
N HIS A 219 5.16 -19.65 13.76
CA HIS A 219 4.55 -18.31 13.82
C HIS A 219 5.10 -17.42 14.95
N ALA A 220 6.27 -17.77 15.50
CA ALA A 220 6.83 -17.07 16.65
C ALA A 220 7.31 -15.67 16.25
N SER A 221 7.39 -14.79 17.25
CA SER A 221 7.70 -13.37 17.01
C SER A 221 8.72 -12.84 18.02
N ALA A 222 9.66 -12.04 17.53
CA ALA A 222 10.60 -11.29 18.35
C ALA A 222 10.53 -9.79 18.04
N TRP A 223 10.48 -8.97 19.08
CA TRP A 223 10.46 -7.51 19.01
C TRP A 223 11.72 -6.96 19.66
N LEU A 224 12.61 -6.38 18.87
CA LEU A 224 13.86 -5.79 19.32
C LEU A 224 13.74 -4.27 19.23
N HIS A 225 13.60 -3.61 20.39
CA HIS A 225 13.49 -2.17 20.47
C HIS A 225 14.83 -1.47 20.20
N VAL A 226 14.76 -0.16 19.94
CA VAL A 226 15.94 0.69 19.78
C VAL A 226 16.81 0.62 21.04
N GLY A 227 18.13 0.48 20.87
CA GLY A 227 19.07 0.39 21.98
C GLY A 227 19.16 -0.99 22.63
N THR A 228 18.51 -2.02 22.08
CA THR A 228 18.84 -3.43 22.38
C THR A 228 20.18 -3.78 21.73
N GLU A 229 21.07 -4.42 22.47
CA GLU A 229 22.31 -4.99 21.92
C GLU A 229 22.01 -6.37 21.35
N VAL A 230 22.36 -6.60 20.08
CA VAL A 230 22.13 -7.89 19.42
C VAL A 230 23.46 -8.48 18.99
N THR A 231 23.92 -9.48 19.74
CA THR A 231 25.12 -10.24 19.44
C THR A 231 24.75 -11.61 18.87
N GLY A 232 25.64 -12.21 18.09
CA GLY A 232 25.42 -13.55 17.51
C GLY A 232 24.37 -13.61 16.39
N GLU A 233 24.17 -14.81 15.87
CA GLU A 233 23.31 -15.07 14.71
C GLU A 233 21.83 -15.09 15.10
N ILE A 234 20.99 -14.35 14.38
CA ILE A 234 19.53 -14.57 14.44
C ILE A 234 19.12 -15.37 13.21
N LYS A 235 18.35 -16.44 13.42
CA LYS A 235 17.71 -17.26 12.41
C LYS A 235 16.21 -17.09 12.45
N VAL A 236 15.61 -16.76 11.32
CA VAL A 236 14.16 -16.76 11.14
C VAL A 236 13.82 -17.85 10.13
N ASN A 237 12.96 -18.79 10.55
CA ASN A 237 12.57 -19.96 9.76
C ASN A 237 11.04 -20.06 9.70
N GLY A 238 10.51 -20.41 8.52
CA GLY A 238 9.06 -20.57 8.34
C GLY A 238 8.34 -19.24 8.53
N THR A 239 7.10 -19.27 9.00
CA THR A 239 6.25 -18.07 9.14
C THR A 239 6.62 -17.14 10.31
N GLY A 240 7.90 -17.12 10.73
CA GLY A 240 8.38 -16.39 11.89
C GLY A 240 8.57 -14.91 11.59
N TYR A 241 8.45 -14.09 12.63
CA TYR A 241 8.54 -12.63 12.50
C TYR A 241 9.65 -12.05 13.38
N LEU A 242 10.48 -11.20 12.79
CA LEU A 242 11.44 -10.38 13.52
C LEU A 242 11.13 -8.90 13.26
N TYR A 243 10.76 -8.20 14.33
CA TYR A 243 10.49 -6.76 14.32
C TYR A 243 11.72 -6.04 14.88
N LEU A 244 12.33 -5.18 14.07
CA LEU A 244 13.46 -4.34 14.44
C LEU A 244 13.01 -2.88 14.44
N TYR A 245 13.11 -2.20 15.58
CA TYR A 245 12.76 -0.79 15.65
C TYR A 245 13.97 0.09 15.28
N ALA A 246 13.77 1.06 14.39
CA ALA A 246 14.81 1.98 13.94
C ALA A 246 14.86 3.23 14.84
N GLY A 247 16.07 3.57 15.31
CA GLY A 247 16.40 4.76 16.13
C GLY A 247 17.15 5.85 15.35
N ASP A 248 17.63 6.90 16.04
CA ASP A 248 18.46 7.96 15.44
C ASP A 248 19.94 7.56 15.33
N ARG A 249 20.77 8.45 14.77
CA ARG A 249 22.23 8.30 14.69
C ARG A 249 22.94 8.08 16.03
N THR A 250 22.32 8.33 17.17
CA THR A 250 22.92 8.20 18.52
C THR A 250 22.42 6.98 19.30
N ASP A 251 21.22 6.48 19.01
CA ASP A 251 20.63 5.26 19.60
C ASP A 251 20.50 4.17 18.52
N HIS A 252 21.54 3.34 18.37
CA HIS A 252 21.60 2.28 17.35
C HIS A 252 21.50 0.89 17.98
N THR A 253 20.69 0.02 17.36
CA THR A 253 20.79 -1.43 17.52
C THR A 253 21.98 -1.90 16.68
N THR A 254 23.14 -2.10 17.28
CA THR A 254 24.30 -2.75 16.64
C THR A 254 24.01 -4.23 16.43
N LYS A 255 24.16 -4.74 15.20
CA LYS A 255 24.12 -6.19 14.93
C LYS A 255 25.19 -6.67 13.95
N GLU A 256 25.83 -7.78 14.33
CA GLU A 256 26.95 -8.44 13.64
C GLU A 256 26.59 -9.69 12.78
N LYS A 257 25.36 -10.22 12.67
CA LYS A 257 24.96 -11.21 11.61
C LYS A 257 23.48 -11.61 11.64
N LEU A 258 22.73 -11.54 10.52
CA LEU A 258 21.35 -12.02 10.35
C LEU A 258 21.24 -13.01 9.17
N SER A 259 20.68 -14.20 9.41
CA SER A 259 20.41 -15.21 8.38
C SER A 259 18.90 -15.55 8.37
N VAL A 260 18.25 -15.53 7.20
CA VAL A 260 16.81 -15.80 7.02
C VAL A 260 16.62 -17.00 6.09
N THR A 261 16.05 -18.12 6.55
CA THR A 261 15.96 -19.34 5.75
C THR A 261 14.61 -20.05 5.88
N GLY A 262 13.82 -20.10 4.81
CA GLY A 262 12.56 -20.85 4.77
C GLY A 262 11.61 -20.37 3.67
N ARG A 263 10.70 -21.26 3.20
CA ARG A 263 9.75 -20.98 2.11
C ARG A 263 8.36 -20.67 2.66
N SER A 264 8.01 -19.39 2.72
CA SER A 264 6.78 -18.72 2.22
C SER A 264 6.67 -17.34 2.89
N ASP A 265 6.82 -16.26 2.11
CA ASP A 265 6.69 -14.83 2.46
C ASP A 265 6.92 -14.46 3.94
N GLU A 266 8.14 -14.70 4.44
CA GLU A 266 8.54 -14.50 5.84
C GLU A 266 8.97 -13.04 6.06
N THR A 267 8.44 -12.31 7.05
CA THR A 267 8.57 -10.84 7.11
C THR A 267 9.50 -10.35 8.23
N LEU A 268 10.64 -9.74 7.86
CA LEU A 268 11.40 -8.82 8.71
C LEU A 268 10.69 -7.45 8.63
N PHE A 269 10.24 -6.91 9.76
CA PHE A 269 9.68 -5.56 9.80
C PHE A 269 10.71 -4.61 10.39
N LEU A 270 11.12 -3.61 9.62
CA LEU A 270 11.77 -2.42 10.19
C LEU A 270 10.67 -1.44 10.59
N VAL A 271 10.65 -0.97 11.85
CA VAL A 271 9.62 -0.07 12.37
C VAL A 271 10.27 1.21 12.90
N GLY A 272 10.03 2.35 12.26
CA GLY A 272 10.58 3.64 12.72
C GLY A 272 9.85 4.19 13.96
N GLU A 273 10.58 4.68 14.96
CA GLU A 273 9.99 5.30 16.16
C GLU A 273 9.83 6.84 16.04
N ARG A 274 9.03 7.43 16.93
CA ARG A 274 8.67 8.86 16.93
C ARG A 274 9.84 9.73 17.44
N ASN A 275 10.12 10.83 16.74
CA ASN A 275 11.07 11.94 17.06
C ASN A 275 12.51 11.86 16.54
N ASN A 276 12.87 10.88 15.71
CA ASN A 276 14.22 10.74 15.18
C ASN A 276 14.30 11.12 13.69
N THR A 277 15.23 12.01 13.35
CA THR A 277 15.41 12.59 12.01
C THR A 277 16.20 11.70 11.05
N ASP A 278 16.93 10.71 11.56
CA ASP A 278 17.71 9.73 10.80
C ASP A 278 17.31 8.30 11.21
N ASN A 279 16.35 7.68 10.54
CA ASN A 279 15.92 6.31 10.85
C ASN A 279 16.80 5.30 10.10
N GLN A 280 17.88 4.82 10.72
CA GLN A 280 18.79 3.85 10.10
C GLN A 280 18.92 2.57 10.95
N ILE A 281 18.92 1.41 10.29
CA ILE A 281 19.33 0.13 10.88
C ILE A 281 20.63 -0.32 10.20
N ASN A 282 21.61 -0.74 11.00
CA ASN A 282 22.86 -1.31 10.49
C ASN A 282 22.91 -2.82 10.75
N MET A 283 23.36 -3.58 9.75
CA MET A 283 23.53 -5.03 9.85
C MET A 283 24.86 -5.45 9.21
N GLU A 284 25.71 -6.20 9.91
CA GLU A 284 26.93 -6.74 9.30
C GLU A 284 26.63 -7.73 8.18
N SER A 285 25.62 -8.59 8.34
CA SER A 285 25.26 -9.53 7.28
C SER A 285 23.77 -9.80 7.27
N LEU A 286 23.23 -9.87 6.06
CA LEU A 286 21.87 -10.29 5.76
C LEU A 286 21.94 -11.33 4.65
N SER A 287 21.49 -12.54 4.94
CA SER A 287 21.44 -13.62 3.95
C SER A 287 20.08 -14.31 3.96
N GLY A 288 19.67 -14.89 2.84
CA GLY A 288 18.52 -15.79 2.87
C GLY A 288 18.00 -16.30 1.53
N ASN A 289 17.06 -17.23 1.59
CA ASN A 289 16.45 -17.87 0.42
C ASN A 289 14.93 -17.72 0.43
N GLY A 290 14.44 -16.59 -0.10
CA GLY A 290 13.01 -16.29 -0.22
C GLY A 290 12.40 -15.47 0.93
N GLY A 291 13.16 -15.16 1.98
CA GLY A 291 12.72 -14.27 3.06
C GLY A 291 12.42 -12.85 2.58
N THR A 292 11.47 -12.18 3.22
CA THR A 292 10.99 -10.82 2.88
C THR A 292 11.44 -9.82 3.94
N VAL A 293 12.02 -8.72 3.48
CA VAL A 293 12.33 -7.53 4.28
C VAL A 293 11.33 -6.45 3.93
N SER A 294 10.47 -6.10 4.88
CA SER A 294 9.50 -5.02 4.73
C SER A 294 9.90 -3.83 5.59
N PHE A 295 9.98 -2.68 4.94
CA PHE A 295 10.07 -1.42 5.65
C PHE A 295 8.64 -1.02 6.06
N SER A 296 8.43 -0.66 7.32
CA SER A 296 7.13 -0.26 7.84
C SER A 296 7.25 1.02 8.66
N SER A 297 6.29 1.92 8.53
CA SER A 297 6.23 3.13 9.34
C SER A 297 4.96 3.15 10.19
N ILE A 298 4.99 3.93 11.28
CA ILE A 298 3.83 4.13 12.12
C ILE A 298 2.85 5.03 11.35
N PRO A 299 1.54 4.69 11.22
CA PRO A 299 0.61 5.36 10.30
C PRO A 299 0.48 6.88 10.43
N TYR A 300 0.75 7.43 11.62
CA TYR A 300 0.68 8.87 11.92
C TYR A 300 2.04 9.58 11.91
N ASP A 301 3.12 8.87 11.60
CA ASP A 301 4.49 9.39 11.43
C ASP A 301 5.18 8.60 10.30
N PRO A 302 4.66 8.70 9.05
CA PRO A 302 5.19 7.96 7.92
C PRO A 302 6.59 8.48 7.61
N ARG A 303 7.60 7.70 7.99
CA ARG A 303 9.01 7.98 7.71
C ARG A 303 9.60 6.83 6.93
N HIS A 304 10.46 7.19 5.98
CA HIS A 304 11.25 6.22 5.25
C HIS A 304 12.43 5.78 6.08
N ILE A 305 12.71 4.49 6.00
CA ILE A 305 13.76 3.83 6.78
C ILE A 305 14.91 3.49 5.84
N SER A 306 16.13 3.74 6.33
CA SER A 306 17.34 3.29 5.67
C SER A 306 17.86 2.01 6.33
N LEU A 307 18.07 0.97 5.56
CA LEU A 307 18.76 -0.24 5.99
C LEU A 307 20.16 -0.27 5.38
N HIS A 308 21.18 -0.33 6.22
CA HIS A 308 22.56 -0.52 5.84
C HIS A 308 22.98 -1.96 6.13
N VAL A 309 23.49 -2.64 5.11
CA VAL A 309 23.96 -4.03 5.18
C VAL A 309 25.41 -4.12 4.72
N GLU A 310 26.33 -4.60 5.55
CA GLU A 310 27.72 -4.73 5.10
C GLU A 310 27.87 -5.90 4.11
N LYS A 311 27.23 -7.04 4.37
CA LYS A 311 27.25 -8.24 3.49
C LYS A 311 25.85 -8.75 3.18
N LEU A 312 25.37 -8.54 1.95
CA LEU A 312 24.11 -9.07 1.45
C LEU A 312 24.34 -10.32 0.59
N SER A 313 23.58 -11.40 0.81
CA SER A 313 23.64 -12.60 -0.03
C SER A 313 22.30 -13.33 -0.21
N GLY A 314 22.20 -14.17 -1.25
CA GLY A 314 21.07 -15.08 -1.46
C GLY A 314 20.01 -14.55 -2.44
N ASN A 315 18.73 -14.69 -2.07
CA ASN A 315 17.58 -14.32 -2.90
C ASN A 315 16.38 -13.85 -2.06
N LEU A 316 16.60 -12.77 -1.33
CA LEU A 316 15.60 -12.09 -0.50
C LEU A 316 14.64 -11.21 -1.32
N ASN A 317 13.45 -10.99 -0.79
CA ASN A 317 12.48 -10.02 -1.29
C ASN A 317 12.54 -8.75 -0.42
N PHE A 318 12.50 -7.57 -1.02
CA PHE A 318 12.48 -6.29 -0.32
C PHE A 318 11.21 -5.53 -0.69
N HIS A 319 10.43 -5.12 0.29
CA HIS A 319 9.20 -4.35 0.10
C HIS A 319 9.43 -2.90 0.57
N PHE A 320 9.58 -2.01 -0.40
CA PHE A 320 9.84 -0.59 -0.21
C PHE A 320 8.55 0.22 -0.21
N ASN A 321 8.45 1.21 0.68
CA ASN A 321 7.46 2.28 0.58
C ASN A 321 8.08 3.51 -0.07
N ILE A 322 7.23 4.22 -0.80
CA ILE A 322 7.54 5.49 -1.42
C ILE A 322 6.45 6.49 -1.07
N SER A 323 6.80 7.76 -0.91
CA SER A 323 5.81 8.84 -0.85
C SER A 323 6.43 10.15 -1.32
N GLY A 324 5.94 10.70 -2.43
CA GLY A 324 6.45 11.96 -2.96
C GLY A 324 7.93 11.88 -3.31
N SER A 325 8.78 12.63 -2.59
CA SER A 325 10.23 12.69 -2.81
C SER A 325 11.05 11.66 -2.03
N ASN A 326 10.43 10.95 -1.10
CA ASN A 326 11.14 10.10 -0.15
C ASN A 326 10.80 8.63 -0.40
N SER A 327 11.77 7.77 -0.18
CA SER A 327 11.65 6.32 -0.32
C SER A 327 12.43 5.62 0.78
N ASP A 328 12.01 4.42 1.12
CA ASP A 328 12.86 3.50 1.87
C ASP A 328 14.14 3.25 1.06
N TYR A 329 15.23 2.93 1.76
CA TYR A 329 16.52 2.88 1.12
C TYR A 329 17.40 1.75 1.67
N LEU A 330 18.05 1.03 0.77
CA LEU A 330 18.96 -0.06 1.08
C LEU A 330 20.38 0.30 0.64
N TRP A 331 21.30 0.41 1.58
CA TRP A 331 22.72 0.60 1.32
C TRP A 331 23.47 -0.71 1.59
N ILE A 332 24.31 -1.14 0.66
CA ILE A 332 25.05 -2.39 0.72
C ILE A 332 26.54 -2.12 0.49
N ASP A 333 27.41 -2.61 1.37
CA ASP A 333 28.87 -2.52 1.14
C ASP A 333 29.39 -3.65 0.23
N SER A 334 28.91 -4.88 0.44
CA SER A 334 29.22 -6.05 -0.38
C SER A 334 27.96 -6.88 -0.65
N GLY A 335 27.42 -6.77 -1.86
CA GLY A 335 26.25 -7.51 -2.32
C GLY A 335 26.58 -8.70 -3.22
N ALA A 336 25.81 -9.77 -3.09
CA ALA A 336 25.82 -10.93 -3.98
C ALA A 336 24.42 -11.54 -4.09
N GLY A 337 24.10 -12.15 -5.23
CA GLY A 337 22.86 -12.92 -5.41
C GLY A 337 21.74 -12.15 -6.11
N ASN A 338 20.59 -12.81 -6.23
CA ASN A 338 19.46 -12.34 -7.04
C ASN A 338 18.25 -12.05 -6.16
N HIS A 339 18.05 -10.78 -5.87
CA HIS A 339 17.00 -10.29 -4.98
C HIS A 339 15.79 -9.78 -5.75
N LYS A 340 14.67 -9.62 -5.05
CA LYS A 340 13.44 -9.08 -5.62
C LYS A 340 13.03 -7.81 -4.89
N ILE A 341 12.44 -6.87 -5.61
CA ILE A 341 11.92 -5.62 -5.09
C ILE A 341 10.42 -5.55 -5.36
N ASN A 342 9.63 -5.32 -4.33
CA ASN A 342 8.26 -4.85 -4.45
C ASN A 342 8.19 -3.40 -3.93
N VAL A 343 7.44 -2.55 -4.62
CA VAL A 343 7.25 -1.15 -4.24
C VAL A 343 5.77 -0.91 -3.99
N ALA A 344 5.45 -0.33 -2.84
CA ALA A 344 4.07 0.00 -2.49
C ALA A 344 3.51 1.06 -3.47
N ASP A 345 2.29 0.81 -3.96
CA ASP A 345 1.53 1.80 -4.73
C ASP A 345 0.94 2.82 -3.75
N SER A 346 1.52 4.02 -3.74
CA SER A 346 1.06 5.11 -2.89
C SER A 346 0.08 6.06 -3.59
N GLY A 347 -0.18 5.89 -4.89
CA GLY A 347 -0.94 6.79 -5.80
C GLY A 347 -0.52 8.27 -5.82
N VAL A 348 0.34 8.71 -4.91
CA VAL A 348 0.97 10.02 -4.84
C VAL A 348 2.09 10.09 -5.86
N GLU A 349 2.13 11.17 -6.63
CA GLU A 349 3.18 11.36 -7.63
C GLU A 349 4.56 11.40 -6.98
N ILE A 350 5.48 10.63 -7.54
CA ILE A 350 6.90 10.72 -7.23
C ILE A 350 7.43 12.10 -7.65
N THR A 351 7.78 12.93 -6.67
CA THR A 351 8.29 14.30 -6.87
C THR A 351 9.76 14.39 -6.48
N GLY A 352 10.70 14.20 -7.40
CA GLY A 352 12.13 14.30 -7.09
C GLY A 352 12.65 15.74 -7.15
N HIS A 353 13.10 16.30 -6.03
CA HIS A 353 13.83 17.58 -6.00
C HIS A 353 15.36 17.44 -6.14
N ARG A 354 15.92 16.21 -6.16
CA ARG A 354 17.35 16.04 -5.82
C ARG A 354 18.33 15.57 -6.89
N LEU A 355 17.93 15.26 -8.12
CA LEU A 355 18.89 15.05 -9.22
C LEU A 355 18.31 15.51 -10.56
N GLN A 356 18.25 16.82 -10.78
CA GLN A 356 18.11 17.36 -12.13
C GLN A 356 19.44 17.23 -12.87
N LYS A 357 19.70 16.04 -13.42
CA LYS A 357 20.48 15.94 -14.66
C LYS A 357 19.49 15.54 -15.75
N ASN A 358 19.20 16.49 -16.64
CA ASN A 358 18.36 16.31 -17.83
C ASN A 358 16.83 16.21 -17.59
N GLY A 359 16.29 16.65 -16.46
CA GLY A 359 14.83 16.74 -16.25
C GLY A 359 14.11 15.42 -15.98
N ILE A 360 14.83 14.31 -15.82
CA ILE A 360 14.26 12.98 -15.51
C ILE A 360 14.18 12.83 -13.98
N ILE A 361 12.98 12.55 -13.46
CA ILE A 361 12.75 12.29 -12.04
C ILE A 361 13.18 10.84 -11.74
N GLU A 362 14.10 10.68 -10.79
CA GLU A 362 14.61 9.38 -10.35
C GLU A 362 14.58 9.26 -8.82
N ILE A 363 14.21 8.09 -8.31
CA ILE A 363 14.28 7.74 -6.88
C ILE A 363 15.21 6.56 -6.70
N ASN A 364 16.25 6.72 -5.89
CA ASN A 364 17.16 5.61 -5.55
C ASN A 364 16.50 4.69 -4.51
N LEU A 365 16.53 3.38 -4.75
CA LEU A 365 16.07 2.38 -3.78
C LEU A 365 17.23 1.63 -3.15
N VAL A 366 18.24 1.29 -3.96
CA VAL A 366 19.38 0.48 -3.52
C VAL A 366 20.69 1.08 -4.02
N THR A 367 21.71 1.14 -3.17
CA THR A 367 23.11 1.28 -3.61
C THR A 367 23.92 0.10 -3.11
N ASP A 368 24.56 -0.60 -4.04
CA ASP A 368 25.53 -1.66 -3.78
C ASP A 368 26.93 -1.18 -4.16
N ARG A 369 27.81 -1.05 -3.16
CA ARG A 369 29.18 -0.61 -3.32
C ARG A 369 30.08 -1.68 -3.95
N SER A 370 29.75 -2.97 -3.89
CA SER A 370 30.50 -3.99 -4.64
C SER A 370 29.94 -4.24 -6.03
N GLY A 371 28.68 -3.88 -6.27
CA GLY A 371 27.97 -4.08 -7.53
C GLY A 371 27.70 -5.55 -7.89
N GLY A 372 27.69 -6.45 -6.90
CA GLY A 372 27.53 -7.90 -7.08
C GLY A 372 26.11 -8.41 -6.84
N ALA A 373 25.20 -7.59 -6.30
CA ALA A 373 23.80 -7.93 -6.12
C ALA A 373 22.93 -7.44 -7.29
N ASP A 374 22.04 -8.33 -7.75
CA ASP A 374 21.04 -8.04 -8.77
C ASP A 374 19.64 -7.95 -8.17
N PHE A 375 18.79 -7.08 -8.72
CA PHE A 375 17.42 -6.85 -8.24
C PHE A 375 16.40 -6.91 -9.39
N THR A 376 15.28 -7.59 -9.15
CA THR A 376 14.16 -7.68 -10.09
C THR A 376 12.88 -7.12 -9.48
N LEU A 377 12.16 -6.27 -10.23
CA LEU A 377 10.87 -5.74 -9.80
C LEU A 377 9.77 -6.81 -9.88
N ILE A 378 8.98 -6.93 -8.83
CA ILE A 378 7.85 -7.86 -8.70
C ILE A 378 6.60 -7.16 -8.17
N ASP A 379 5.43 -7.71 -8.51
CA ASP A 379 4.18 -7.36 -7.86
C ASP A 379 4.07 -8.02 -6.47
N ARG A 380 2.96 -7.75 -5.76
CA ARG A 380 2.69 -8.29 -4.43
C ARG A 380 2.56 -9.82 -4.40
N SER A 381 2.24 -10.46 -5.52
CA SER A 381 2.15 -11.92 -5.63
C SER A 381 3.51 -12.59 -5.90
N GLY A 382 4.58 -11.80 -6.06
CA GLY A 382 5.91 -12.29 -6.39
C GLY A 382 6.17 -12.49 -7.88
N LYS A 383 5.22 -12.08 -8.75
CA LYS A 383 5.36 -12.17 -10.21
C LYS A 383 6.19 -10.99 -10.72
N LYS A 384 7.10 -11.26 -11.65
CA LYS A 384 7.91 -10.23 -12.31
C LYS A 384 7.02 -9.23 -13.07
N ILE A 385 7.28 -7.94 -12.85
CA ILE A 385 6.65 -6.82 -13.57
C ILE A 385 7.72 -5.93 -14.19
N GLU A 386 7.38 -5.25 -15.28
CA GLU A 386 8.31 -4.32 -15.95
C GLU A 386 8.28 -2.93 -15.32
N ALA A 387 7.10 -2.49 -14.88
CA ALA A 387 6.88 -1.20 -14.24
C ALA A 387 5.72 -1.29 -13.24
N PHE A 388 5.68 -0.34 -12.31
CA PHE A 388 4.63 -0.22 -11.30
C PHE A 388 3.97 1.17 -11.28
N ASP A 389 2.82 1.29 -10.61
CA ASP A 389 2.07 2.54 -10.40
C ASP A 389 2.83 3.46 -9.42
N GLY A 390 3.48 4.49 -9.96
CA GLY A 390 4.24 5.50 -9.19
C GLY A 390 3.50 6.83 -9.04
N GLY A 391 2.15 6.80 -9.04
CA GLY A 391 1.31 7.98 -9.01
C GLY A 391 0.71 8.27 -10.38
N THR A 392 1.08 9.37 -11.04
CA THR A 392 0.52 9.71 -12.34
C THR A 392 1.07 8.84 -13.48
N TYR A 393 2.35 8.47 -13.39
CA TYR A 393 3.05 7.70 -14.42
C TYR A 393 3.58 6.37 -13.90
N MET A 394 3.78 5.44 -14.82
CA MET A 394 4.41 4.15 -14.56
C MET A 394 5.92 4.33 -14.34
N TYR A 395 6.49 3.58 -13.40
CA TYR A 395 7.92 3.61 -13.11
C TYR A 395 8.54 2.21 -13.24
N GLY A 396 9.65 2.12 -13.98
CA GLY A 396 10.48 0.93 -14.10
C GLY A 396 11.66 0.95 -13.13
N LEU A 397 12.23 -0.23 -12.85
CA LEU A 397 13.47 -0.37 -12.09
C LEU A 397 14.68 -0.40 -13.02
N TYR A 398 15.62 0.52 -12.80
CA TYR A 398 16.81 0.71 -13.62
C TYR A 398 18.07 0.63 -12.77
N LYS A 399 19.20 0.30 -13.42
CA LYS A 399 20.52 0.30 -12.78
C LYS A 399 21.45 1.33 -13.40
N ARG A 400 22.27 1.97 -12.57
CA ARG A 400 23.39 2.82 -12.99
C ARG A 400 24.67 2.39 -12.29
N GLU A 401 25.74 2.32 -13.04
CA GLU A 401 27.08 2.04 -12.53
C GLU A 401 27.85 3.36 -12.47
N ARG A 402 28.50 3.61 -11.34
CA ARG A 402 29.37 4.77 -11.16
C ARG A 402 30.77 4.27 -10.89
N SER A 403 31.67 4.50 -11.84
CA SER A 403 33.10 4.35 -11.62
C SER A 403 33.70 5.66 -11.13
N ALA A 404 34.29 5.64 -9.94
CA ALA A 404 34.97 6.80 -9.38
C ALA A 404 36.42 6.43 -9.05
N ASN A 405 37.36 7.18 -9.64
CA ASN A 405 38.81 6.99 -9.48
C ASN A 405 39.31 7.01 -8.01
N PHE A 406 38.48 7.44 -7.05
CA PHE A 406 38.86 7.60 -5.64
C PHE A 406 37.85 7.08 -4.60
N SER A 407 36.61 6.72 -4.99
CA SER A 407 35.56 6.30 -4.03
C SER A 407 35.04 4.87 -4.24
N GLY A 408 35.66 4.10 -5.16
CA GLY A 408 35.21 2.77 -5.55
C GLY A 408 34.10 2.82 -6.61
N ASP A 409 33.97 1.72 -7.36
CA ASP A 409 32.82 1.48 -8.23
C ASP A 409 31.57 1.27 -7.36
N SER A 410 30.39 1.66 -7.82
CA SER A 410 29.12 1.39 -7.12
C SER A 410 27.97 1.25 -8.10
N THR A 411 27.04 0.34 -7.83
CA THR A 411 25.81 0.15 -8.59
C THR A 411 24.63 0.71 -7.81
N THR A 412 23.90 1.66 -8.39
CA THR A 412 22.65 2.18 -7.80
C THR A 412 21.46 1.71 -8.61
N TRP A 413 20.51 1.08 -7.95
CA TRP A 413 19.20 0.73 -8.48
C TRP A 413 18.20 1.84 -8.14
N TYR A 414 17.50 2.32 -9.15
CA TYR A 414 16.60 3.47 -9.03
C TYR A 414 15.35 3.28 -9.86
N LEU A 415 14.28 3.96 -9.45
CA LEU A 415 13.03 4.05 -10.17
C LEU A 415 13.08 5.23 -11.13
N GLY A 416 12.68 4.99 -12.38
CA GLY A 416 12.57 6.03 -13.41
C GLY A 416 11.25 5.92 -14.17
N LYS A 417 10.73 7.05 -14.67
CA LYS A 417 9.49 7.09 -15.46
C LYS A 417 9.62 6.26 -16.74
N GLU A 418 8.59 5.47 -17.04
CA GLU A 418 8.54 4.63 -18.24
C GLU A 418 8.07 5.43 -19.45
N THR A 419 8.84 5.39 -20.55
CA THR A 419 8.48 6.05 -21.82
C THR A 419 7.90 5.05 -22.82
N ALA A 420 6.89 5.46 -23.58
CA ALA A 420 6.30 4.70 -24.67
C ALA A 420 7.32 4.46 -25.80
N GLY A 421 8.12 3.40 -25.70
CA GLY A 421 9.15 3.04 -26.68
C GLY A 421 10.48 2.54 -26.10
N ARG A 422 10.67 2.54 -24.77
CA ARG A 422 11.88 2.02 -24.11
C ARG A 422 11.75 0.55 -23.69
N SER A 423 11.17 -0.29 -24.54
CA SER A 423 11.29 -1.73 -24.35
C SER A 423 12.73 -2.17 -24.66
N GLY A 424 13.57 -2.28 -23.62
CA GLY A 424 14.85 -2.98 -23.68
C GLY A 424 16.04 -2.18 -24.21
N ALA A 425 16.59 -1.26 -23.41
CA ALA A 425 17.96 -0.81 -23.59
C ALA A 425 18.64 -0.64 -22.22
N SER A 426 19.44 -1.64 -21.85
CA SER A 426 20.54 -1.45 -20.91
C SER A 426 21.35 -0.22 -21.33
N SER A 427 21.62 0.66 -20.37
CA SER A 427 22.43 1.88 -20.47
C SER A 427 23.48 1.87 -21.58
N LEU A 428 23.43 2.85 -22.49
CA LEU A 428 24.59 3.22 -23.29
C LEU A 428 25.64 3.87 -22.35
N PRO A 429 26.92 3.46 -22.40
CA PRO A 429 27.97 4.15 -21.67
C PRO A 429 28.19 5.54 -22.29
N VAL A 430 28.29 6.56 -21.44
CA VAL A 430 28.75 7.88 -21.85
C VAL A 430 30.26 7.79 -22.05
N ASP A 431 30.70 7.53 -23.28
CA ASP A 431 32.09 7.68 -23.68
C ASP A 431 32.52 9.14 -23.51
N ARG A 432 33.24 9.43 -22.43
CA ARG A 432 34.03 10.65 -22.34
C ARG A 432 35.26 10.46 -23.21
N LYS A 433 35.26 11.08 -24.40
CA LYS A 433 36.46 11.21 -25.24
C LYS A 433 37.63 11.73 -24.39
N PRO A 434 38.80 11.08 -24.41
CA PRO A 434 39.98 11.58 -23.73
C PRO A 434 40.42 12.89 -24.39
N LYS A 435 40.59 13.95 -23.60
CA LYS A 435 41.25 15.17 -24.05
C LYS A 435 42.73 14.85 -24.29
N THR A 436 43.12 14.79 -25.55
CA THR A 436 44.52 14.75 -25.98
C THR A 436 45.23 15.99 -25.43
N ARG A 437 46.17 15.81 -24.50
CA ARG A 437 47.15 16.84 -24.14
C ARG A 437 48.20 16.86 -25.24
N VAL A 438 48.26 17.96 -25.99
CA VAL A 438 49.39 18.27 -26.86
C VAL A 438 50.60 18.55 -25.96
N ALA A 439 51.66 17.78 -26.15
CA ALA A 439 52.95 18.00 -25.52
C ALA A 439 53.65 19.16 -26.23
N LEU A 440 54.04 20.19 -25.48
CA LEU A 440 55.16 21.06 -25.86
C LEU A 440 56.38 20.57 -25.10
N ALA A 441 57.34 20.03 -25.85
CA ALA A 441 58.68 19.75 -25.36
C ALA A 441 59.54 21.00 -25.57
N THR A 442 60.17 21.49 -24.50
CA THR A 442 61.46 22.17 -24.59
C THR A 442 62.33 21.77 -23.41
N SER A 443 63.53 21.37 -23.78
CA SER A 443 64.63 20.74 -23.04
C SER A 443 65.41 21.70 -22.14
N SER A 444 65.87 21.16 -21.00
CA SER A 444 67.18 21.33 -20.29
C SER A 444 68.09 22.51 -20.70
N ASN A 445 68.70 23.29 -19.79
CA ASN A 445 69.67 22.86 -18.78
C ASN A 445 70.09 24.01 -17.82
N ASP A 446 70.79 23.62 -16.76
CA ASP A 446 71.79 24.36 -15.95
C ASP A 446 71.40 24.99 -14.59
N ALA A 447 71.67 24.17 -13.56
CA ALA A 447 72.69 24.33 -12.53
C ALA A 447 72.72 25.54 -11.56
N SER A 448 72.59 25.16 -10.28
CA SER A 448 73.33 25.63 -9.09
C SER A 448 72.92 26.95 -8.41
N THR A 449 72.43 26.86 -7.17
CA THR A 449 73.20 27.15 -5.94
C THR A 449 72.33 27.06 -4.66
N GLY A 450 72.88 26.37 -3.64
CA GLY A 450 72.75 26.54 -2.17
C GLY A 450 71.48 27.16 -1.58
N SER A 451 70.87 26.64 -0.52
CA SER A 451 71.50 26.44 0.79
C SER A 451 70.49 25.80 1.76
N GLN A 452 71.00 25.10 2.78
CA GLN A 452 70.28 24.44 3.87
C GLN A 452 69.58 25.40 4.87
N SER A 453 68.62 24.84 5.61
CA SER A 453 68.31 24.98 7.06
C SER A 453 66.81 25.24 7.31
N HIS A 454 66.07 24.33 7.95
CA HIS A 454 65.98 23.98 9.38
C HIS A 454 65.06 24.90 10.22
N TRP A 455 63.96 24.30 10.69
CA TRP A 455 63.36 24.37 12.04
C TRP A 455 62.58 25.60 12.55
N ASP A 456 61.43 25.23 13.13
CA ASP A 456 60.78 25.69 14.36
C ASP A 456 59.88 26.95 14.42
N SER A 457 58.60 26.65 14.73
CA SER A 457 57.91 26.98 15.98
C SER A 457 57.90 28.43 16.50
N SER A 458 56.70 29.01 16.65
CA SER A 458 56.06 29.27 17.96
C SER A 458 55.30 30.61 18.11
N SER A 459 54.14 30.51 18.78
CA SER A 459 53.55 31.50 19.72
C SER A 459 53.04 32.84 19.13
N SER A 460 52.06 33.56 19.67
CA SER A 460 51.47 33.74 21.00
C SER A 460 50.08 34.42 20.83
N ARG A 461 48.99 34.08 21.53
CA ARG A 461 48.59 34.48 22.91
C ARG A 461 48.66 35.99 23.20
N ARG A 462 47.51 36.68 23.34
CA ARG A 462 46.90 37.14 24.63
C ARG A 462 45.91 38.33 24.51
N THR A 463 44.85 38.25 25.34
CA THR A 463 44.18 39.31 26.16
C THR A 463 43.45 40.47 25.46
N GLY A 464 42.28 40.97 25.91
CA GLY A 464 41.44 40.67 27.08
C GLY A 464 40.39 41.79 27.30
N SER A 465 39.40 41.51 28.18
CA SER A 465 38.57 42.43 29.03
C SER A 465 37.64 43.48 28.38
N ASN A 466 36.46 43.88 28.87
CA ASN A 466 35.39 43.51 29.84
C ASN A 466 34.34 44.70 29.76
N PRO A 467 33.40 44.98 30.70
CA PRO A 467 32.25 44.25 31.26
C PRO A 467 30.91 45.07 31.24
N GLN A 468 29.78 44.47 31.67
CA GLN A 468 28.68 45.06 32.50
C GLN A 468 27.47 44.09 32.53
N THR A 469 26.66 43.86 33.57
CA THR A 469 26.74 43.87 35.04
C THR A 469 25.50 43.08 35.50
N ALA A 470 25.60 42.39 36.63
CA ALA A 470 24.61 41.45 37.16
C ALA A 470 23.46 42.12 37.93
N ASN A 471 22.34 41.40 38.05
CA ASN A 471 21.50 41.39 39.25
C ASN A 471 21.04 39.94 39.51
N GLY A 472 21.29 39.46 40.72
CA GLY A 472 20.97 38.11 41.16
C GLY A 472 19.60 38.00 41.84
N ALA A 473 18.99 36.83 41.72
CA ALA A 473 18.03 36.29 42.68
C ALA A 473 18.08 34.76 42.59
N GLN A 474 18.44 34.12 43.71
CA GLN A 474 18.30 32.68 43.89
C GLN A 474 16.82 32.32 43.91
N ASN A 475 16.37 31.42 43.03
CA ASN A 475 15.12 30.70 43.19
C ASN A 475 15.31 29.23 42.78
N LEU A 476 15.22 28.36 43.77
CA LEU A 476 14.99 26.92 43.62
C LEU A 476 13.73 26.72 42.77
N THR A 477 13.89 26.21 41.55
CA THR A 477 12.75 25.78 40.75
C THR A 477 12.98 24.35 40.27
N GLN A 478 12.14 23.46 40.79
CA GLN A 478 12.05 22.04 40.42
C GLN A 478 11.87 21.90 38.90
N THR A 479 12.68 21.06 38.27
CA THR A 479 12.37 20.54 36.94
C THR A 479 11.16 19.59 37.04
N PRO A 480 10.16 19.70 36.15
CA PRO A 480 8.96 18.88 36.25
C PRO A 480 9.29 17.42 35.95
N LYS A 481 9.01 16.53 36.92
CA LYS A 481 8.99 15.08 36.70
C LYS A 481 8.06 14.77 35.52
N LYS A 482 8.61 14.28 34.41
CA LYS A 482 7.83 13.61 33.37
C LYS A 482 7.08 12.45 34.03
N ARG A 483 5.75 12.54 33.98
CA ARG A 483 4.82 11.52 34.48
C ARG A 483 4.92 10.31 33.55
N SER A 484 4.97 9.11 34.12
CA SER A 484 4.90 7.85 33.38
C SER A 484 3.59 7.75 32.58
N PRO A 485 3.60 7.19 31.35
CA PRO A 485 2.39 7.02 30.55
C PRO A 485 1.36 6.11 31.25
N ARG A 486 0.10 6.50 31.14
CA ARG A 486 -1.06 5.89 31.80
C ARG A 486 -1.63 4.74 30.94
N HIS A 487 -0.87 3.66 30.74
CA HIS A 487 -1.39 2.43 30.12
C HIS A 487 -0.87 1.19 30.85
N LEU A 488 -1.41 0.97 32.06
CA LEU A 488 -1.29 -0.29 32.81
C LEU A 488 -2.67 -0.81 33.23
N ARG A 489 -3.75 -0.31 32.59
CA ARG A 489 -5.13 -0.68 32.93
C ARG A 489 -6.09 -0.51 31.75
N GLU A 490 -5.81 -1.19 30.65
CA GLU A 490 -6.81 -1.64 29.65
C GLU A 490 -6.07 -2.44 28.57
N ALA A 491 -6.06 -3.76 28.76
CA ALA A 491 -5.65 -4.74 27.75
C ALA A 491 -6.58 -5.95 27.91
N GLN A 492 -7.86 -5.72 27.63
CA GLN A 492 -8.76 -6.75 27.13
C GLN A 492 -9.18 -6.25 25.75
N HIS A 493 -9.08 -7.14 24.76
CA HIS A 493 -9.29 -6.97 23.31
C HIS A 493 -7.99 -6.80 22.47
N PRO A 494 -7.59 -7.83 21.70
CA PRO A 494 -6.57 -7.72 20.66
C PRO A 494 -7.10 -6.97 19.42
N PRO A 495 -6.23 -6.41 18.55
CA PRO A 495 -6.63 -5.98 17.22
C PRO A 495 -7.08 -7.19 16.39
N VAL A 496 -8.20 -7.05 15.69
CA VAL A 496 -8.75 -8.07 14.78
C VAL A 496 -7.89 -8.13 13.51
N PRO A 497 -7.46 -9.32 13.05
CA PRO A 497 -6.78 -9.47 11.76
C PRO A 497 -7.74 -9.19 10.58
N PRO A 498 -7.26 -8.72 9.42
CA PRO A 498 -8.12 -8.52 8.25
C PRO A 498 -8.74 -9.84 7.80
N ILE A 499 -10.05 -9.82 7.62
CA ILE A 499 -10.88 -10.96 7.21
C ILE A 499 -10.50 -11.38 5.78
N ILE A 500 -10.02 -12.62 5.64
CA ILE A 500 -9.89 -13.32 4.36
C ILE A 500 -11.26 -13.90 4.04
N SER A 501 -11.96 -13.31 3.08
CA SER A 501 -13.17 -13.89 2.49
C SER A 501 -12.77 -14.98 1.49
N SER A 502 -12.90 -16.24 1.92
CA SER A 502 -12.86 -17.42 1.05
C SER A 502 -14.05 -17.39 0.08
N PRO A 503 -13.87 -17.70 -1.22
CA PRO A 503 -14.99 -17.83 -2.13
C PRO A 503 -15.82 -19.06 -1.76
N GLU A 504 -17.11 -18.83 -1.51
CA GLU A 504 -18.12 -19.87 -1.42
C GLU A 504 -18.30 -20.57 -2.76
N ASP A 505 -18.28 -21.90 -2.73
CA ASP A 505 -18.56 -22.80 -3.84
C ASP A 505 -20.08 -22.98 -3.95
N PRO A 506 -20.75 -22.60 -5.07
CA PRO A 506 -22.16 -22.90 -5.25
C PRO A 506 -22.32 -24.34 -5.73
N ALA A 507 -22.81 -25.20 -4.84
CA ALA A 507 -23.39 -26.47 -5.21
C ALA A 507 -24.58 -26.25 -6.16
N PHE A 508 -24.48 -26.74 -7.40
CA PHE A 508 -25.64 -26.98 -8.27
C PHE A 508 -25.75 -28.46 -8.60
N GLY A 509 -26.97 -28.96 -8.40
CA GLY A 509 -27.38 -30.34 -8.62
C GLY A 509 -27.36 -30.76 -10.09
N ALA A 510 -27.31 -32.08 -10.23
CA ALA A 510 -27.24 -32.87 -11.46
C ALA A 510 -28.30 -32.53 -12.52
N ILE A 511 -27.94 -32.72 -13.79
CA ILE A 511 -28.58 -33.64 -14.77
C ILE A 511 -27.63 -33.83 -15.98
N ARG A 512 -27.30 -35.09 -16.26
CA ARG A 512 -26.76 -35.66 -17.52
C ARG A 512 -27.94 -36.35 -18.25
N PRO A 513 -27.96 -36.57 -19.59
CA PRO A 513 -26.99 -37.44 -20.28
C PRO A 513 -26.57 -36.95 -21.69
N ALA A 514 -25.29 -37.11 -22.06
CA ALA A 514 -24.72 -38.18 -22.90
C ALA A 514 -25.02 -38.05 -24.41
N GLY A 515 -23.94 -37.94 -25.20
CA GLY A 515 -23.95 -37.99 -26.65
C GLY A 515 -22.63 -37.51 -27.25
N ASP A 516 -21.61 -38.37 -27.22
CA ASP A 516 -20.52 -38.40 -28.23
C ASP A 516 -21.05 -39.21 -29.44
N PRO A 517 -20.58 -39.03 -30.70
CA PRO A 517 -19.15 -39.22 -31.02
C PRO A 517 -18.53 -38.45 -32.22
N HIS A 518 -17.20 -38.35 -32.16
CA HIS A 518 -16.15 -38.49 -33.21
C HIS A 518 -16.17 -37.79 -34.59
N SER A 519 -15.02 -37.13 -34.86
CA SER A 519 -14.17 -36.97 -36.09
C SER A 519 -14.83 -36.71 -37.47
N SER A 520 -14.27 -35.94 -38.41
CA SER A 520 -12.90 -35.93 -38.95
C SER A 520 -12.76 -34.77 -39.96
N ASP A 521 -11.50 -34.39 -40.22
CA ASP A 521 -10.90 -33.93 -41.49
C ASP A 521 -11.21 -32.58 -42.19
N GLU A 522 -10.08 -31.89 -42.40
CA GLU A 522 -9.55 -31.27 -43.63
C GLU A 522 -10.07 -29.93 -44.20
N GLN A 523 -9.04 -29.10 -44.45
CA GLN A 523 -8.83 -28.24 -45.62
C GLN A 523 -9.66 -26.95 -45.78
N GLN A 524 -9.01 -25.79 -45.56
CA GLN A 524 -8.47 -24.97 -46.66
C GLN A 524 -7.89 -23.63 -46.15
N LYS A 525 -6.59 -23.42 -46.39
CA LYS A 525 -5.97 -22.10 -46.56
C LYS A 525 -6.01 -21.74 -48.04
N PRO A 526 -6.03 -20.44 -48.38
CA PRO A 526 -5.35 -19.98 -49.58
C PRO A 526 -4.12 -19.12 -49.26
N ILE A 527 -3.09 -19.38 -50.05
CA ILE A 527 -1.88 -18.60 -50.28
C ILE A 527 -2.24 -17.45 -51.23
N VAL A 528 -1.72 -16.24 -51.00
CA VAL A 528 -1.35 -15.31 -52.10
C VAL A 528 -0.10 -14.53 -51.69
N SER A 529 0.91 -14.60 -52.55
CA SER A 529 2.12 -13.79 -52.57
C SER A 529 2.08 -12.89 -53.81
N ALA A 530 2.51 -11.64 -53.61
CA ALA A 530 3.20 -10.74 -54.53
C ALA A 530 2.53 -10.19 -55.81
N GLU A 531 2.86 -8.91 -56.03
CA GLU A 531 2.94 -8.16 -57.30
C GLU A 531 1.67 -7.54 -57.90
N ALA A 532 1.47 -6.26 -57.55
CA ALA A 532 1.15 -5.21 -58.52
C ALA A 532 1.91 -3.91 -58.15
N GLN A 533 2.85 -3.55 -59.00
CA GLN A 533 3.65 -2.30 -59.03
C GLN A 533 2.73 -1.07 -59.23
N SER A 534 2.95 0.02 -58.51
CA SER A 534 3.76 1.18 -58.93
C SER A 534 3.32 1.79 -60.27
N LEU A 535 2.69 2.97 -60.21
CA LEU A 535 2.81 4.04 -61.20
C LEU A 535 2.12 5.31 -60.69
N ALA A 536 2.92 6.30 -60.28
CA ALA A 536 2.79 7.73 -60.61
C ALA A 536 3.54 8.60 -59.59
N GLU A 537 4.87 8.70 -59.75
CA GLU A 537 5.57 9.93 -59.43
C GLU A 537 5.60 10.82 -60.68
N GLN A 538 5.36 12.12 -60.48
CA GLN A 538 6.19 13.25 -60.94
C GLN A 538 5.33 14.48 -61.25
N MET A 539 5.42 15.49 -60.39
CA MET A 539 5.67 16.86 -60.84
C MET A 539 6.41 17.63 -59.74
N ILE A 540 7.60 18.07 -60.10
CA ILE A 540 8.56 18.87 -59.33
C ILE A 540 8.17 20.35 -59.42
N MET A 541 8.31 21.10 -58.33
CA MET A 541 8.83 22.47 -58.33
C MET A 541 9.48 22.80 -56.99
N ARG A 542 10.78 23.13 -57.02
CA ARG A 542 11.62 23.64 -55.91
C ARG A 542 11.36 25.14 -55.68
N PRO A 543 11.71 25.71 -54.52
CA PRO A 543 13.07 26.28 -54.28
C PRO A 543 13.56 25.97 -52.84
N SER A 544 14.74 26.26 -52.30
CA SER A 544 16.12 26.62 -52.69
C SER A 544 16.93 26.56 -51.36
N TYR A 545 18.18 26.11 -51.38
CA TYR A 545 19.06 25.93 -50.21
C TYR A 545 19.62 27.25 -49.65
N GLN A 546 19.71 27.36 -48.32
CA GLN A 546 20.84 27.81 -47.46
C GLN A 546 20.33 28.53 -46.19
N ASP A 547 20.47 27.90 -45.01
CA ASP A 547 21.64 28.14 -44.15
C ASP A 547 21.66 27.16 -42.97
N GLN A 548 22.85 26.62 -42.71
CA GLN A 548 23.12 25.60 -41.69
C GLN A 548 23.70 26.32 -40.47
N SER A 549 22.93 26.45 -39.39
CA SER A 549 23.47 26.82 -38.08
C SER A 549 23.08 25.77 -37.04
N SER A 550 24.11 25.15 -36.48
CA SER A 550 24.06 24.19 -35.38
C SER A 550 23.51 24.85 -34.12
N LEU A 551 22.38 24.36 -33.62
CA LEU A 551 21.93 24.61 -32.25
C LEU A 551 21.40 23.30 -31.66
N GLN A 552 22.01 22.94 -30.52
CA GLN A 552 21.70 21.79 -29.69
C GLN A 552 20.20 21.74 -29.38
N SER A 553 19.51 20.69 -29.85
CA SER A 553 18.18 20.33 -29.38
C SER A 553 18.30 19.76 -27.97
N SER A 554 18.06 20.61 -26.97
CA SER A 554 17.59 20.17 -25.67
C SER A 554 16.15 19.73 -25.87
N GLN A 555 15.95 18.47 -26.22
CA GLN A 555 14.60 17.91 -26.38
C GLN A 555 14.02 17.74 -24.97
N GLU A 556 13.29 18.75 -24.49
CA GLU A 556 12.40 18.57 -23.34
C GLU A 556 11.36 17.50 -23.73
N LEU A 557 11.39 16.36 -23.04
CA LEU A 557 10.40 15.31 -23.18
C LEU A 557 9.01 15.90 -22.85
N SER A 558 8.15 15.95 -23.86
CA SER A 558 6.75 16.34 -23.69
C SER A 558 6.03 15.26 -22.87
N SER A 559 5.08 15.66 -22.02
CA SER A 559 4.31 14.74 -21.17
C SER A 559 3.66 13.58 -21.95
N SER A 560 3.46 13.75 -23.27
CA SER A 560 3.01 12.77 -24.27
C SER A 560 3.79 11.45 -24.31
N ASP A 561 5.03 11.43 -23.83
CA ASP A 561 5.97 10.34 -24.11
C ASP A 561 5.99 9.27 -22.99
N PHE A 562 5.30 9.52 -21.87
CA PHE A 562 5.29 8.63 -20.70
C PHE A 562 4.00 7.82 -20.57
N LEU A 563 4.12 6.59 -20.09
CA LEU A 563 2.98 5.73 -19.78
C LEU A 563 2.30 6.19 -18.49
N THR A 564 1.03 6.58 -18.56
CA THR A 564 0.18 6.87 -17.38
C THR A 564 -0.01 5.64 -16.52
N THR A 565 -0.56 5.73 -15.31
CA THR A 565 -0.91 4.58 -14.45
C THR A 565 -2.37 4.12 -14.61
N PRO A 566 -2.73 2.87 -14.23
CA PRO A 566 -4.12 2.42 -14.25
C PRO A 566 -5.06 3.34 -13.46
N SER A 567 -4.58 3.86 -12.33
CA SER A 567 -5.25 4.88 -11.52
C SER A 567 -5.56 6.14 -12.36
N THR A 568 -4.57 6.67 -13.07
CA THR A 568 -4.72 7.84 -13.94
C THR A 568 -5.71 7.58 -15.08
N ASP A 569 -5.59 6.47 -15.79
CA ASP A 569 -6.51 6.13 -16.89
C ASP A 569 -7.95 6.00 -16.41
N ALA A 570 -8.16 5.43 -15.23
CA ALA A 570 -9.50 5.29 -14.66
C ALA A 570 -10.14 6.65 -14.38
N VAL A 571 -9.36 7.59 -13.82
CA VAL A 571 -9.80 8.97 -13.59
C VAL A 571 -10.12 9.67 -14.92
N LEU A 572 -9.26 9.55 -15.94
CA LEU A 572 -9.48 10.15 -17.26
C LEU A 572 -10.68 9.53 -18.01
N SER A 573 -10.91 8.23 -17.86
CA SER A 573 -12.07 7.54 -18.46
C SER A 573 -13.38 7.98 -17.80
N MET A 574 -13.40 8.03 -16.47
CA MET A 574 -14.55 8.48 -15.70
C MET A 574 -14.84 9.98 -15.87
N PHE A 575 -13.82 10.78 -16.22
CA PHE A 575 -14.01 12.19 -16.51
C PHE A 575 -14.98 12.43 -17.68
N VAL A 576 -14.85 11.64 -18.77
CA VAL A 576 -15.63 11.83 -20.00
C VAL A 576 -16.90 10.98 -20.11
N ALA A 577 -16.99 9.87 -19.36
CA ALA A 577 -18.10 8.92 -19.46
C ALA A 577 -19.51 9.55 -19.29
N PRO A 578 -19.76 10.49 -18.35
CA PRO A 578 -21.08 11.14 -18.23
C PRO A 578 -21.55 11.85 -19.50
N GLY A 579 -20.62 12.39 -20.29
CA GLY A 579 -20.93 13.03 -21.56
C GLY A 579 -21.48 12.04 -22.58
N LEU A 580 -20.91 10.85 -22.67
CA LEU A 580 -21.37 9.81 -23.60
C LEU A 580 -22.76 9.28 -23.19
N VAL A 581 -22.94 9.02 -21.90
CA VAL A 581 -24.23 8.61 -21.31
C VAL A 581 -25.32 9.64 -21.62
N PHE A 582 -25.03 10.93 -21.44
CA PHE A 582 -25.97 12.02 -21.73
C PHE A 582 -26.42 12.02 -23.20
N HIS A 583 -25.49 11.89 -24.15
CA HIS A 583 -25.80 11.89 -25.57
C HIS A 583 -26.63 10.66 -25.96
N ASN A 584 -26.32 9.48 -25.42
CA ASN A 584 -27.08 8.26 -25.69
C ASN A 584 -28.53 8.35 -25.19
N GLU A 585 -28.73 8.87 -23.99
CA GLU A 585 -30.08 9.12 -23.45
C GLU A 585 -30.83 10.15 -24.30
N LEU A 586 -30.18 11.26 -24.71
CA LEU A 586 -30.82 12.31 -25.49
C LEU A 586 -31.32 11.79 -26.85
N GLN A 587 -30.59 10.88 -27.50
CA GLN A 587 -31.02 10.24 -28.73
C GLN A 587 -32.27 9.36 -28.50
N THR A 588 -32.36 8.69 -27.37
CA THR A 588 -33.55 7.90 -27.00
C THR A 588 -34.78 8.80 -26.82
N VAL A 589 -34.61 9.96 -26.17
CA VAL A 589 -35.69 10.95 -25.98
C VAL A 589 -36.14 11.54 -27.32
N ARG A 590 -35.23 11.74 -28.28
CA ARG A 590 -35.57 12.20 -29.64
C ARG A 590 -36.53 11.24 -30.35
N VAL A 591 -36.23 9.95 -30.29
CA VAL A 591 -37.04 8.89 -30.87
C VAL A 591 -38.44 8.86 -30.27
N GLY A 592 -38.53 9.04 -28.94
CA GLY A 592 -39.80 8.99 -28.27
C GLY A 592 -40.80 10.09 -28.61
N ARG A 593 -40.27 11.20 -29.11
CA ARG A 593 -41.05 12.36 -29.52
C ARG A 593 -41.37 12.36 -31.02
N GLY A 594 -40.56 11.69 -31.84
CA GLY A 594 -40.55 11.79 -33.31
C GLY A 594 -41.74 11.18 -34.08
N THR A 595 -42.81 10.73 -33.43
CA THR A 595 -44.01 10.23 -34.12
C THR A 595 -45.28 10.78 -33.48
N LEU A 596 -45.85 11.83 -34.08
CA LEU A 596 -46.88 12.64 -33.42
C LEU A 596 -48.29 12.23 -33.86
N ASP A 597 -49.11 11.95 -32.87
CA ASP A 597 -50.57 11.86 -32.93
C ASP A 597 -51.14 12.99 -32.06
N LYS A 598 -52.34 13.46 -32.37
CA LYS A 598 -53.01 14.66 -31.81
C LYS A 598 -53.42 14.57 -30.32
N ASN A 599 -52.89 13.62 -29.55
CA ASN A 599 -53.36 13.29 -28.20
C ASN A 599 -52.25 13.36 -27.14
N THR A 600 -52.66 13.60 -25.89
CA THR A 600 -51.81 13.38 -24.72
C THR A 600 -51.33 11.93 -24.72
N ALA A 601 -50.03 11.75 -24.48
CA ALA A 601 -49.40 10.45 -24.58
C ALA A 601 -48.44 10.18 -23.42
N LEU A 602 -48.47 8.94 -22.94
CA LEU A 602 -47.46 8.36 -22.06
C LEU A 602 -46.54 7.50 -22.91
N TRP A 603 -45.23 7.62 -22.72
CA TRP A 603 -44.25 6.84 -23.46
C TRP A 603 -43.14 6.33 -22.55
N THR A 604 -42.56 5.19 -22.93
CA THR A 604 -41.45 4.56 -22.25
C THR A 604 -40.46 3.98 -23.24
N TYR A 605 -39.17 4.08 -22.94
CA TYR A 605 -38.09 3.54 -23.77
C TYR A 605 -37.05 2.82 -22.91
N ALA A 606 -36.57 1.69 -23.41
CA ALA A 606 -35.39 1.01 -22.91
C ALA A 606 -34.25 1.19 -23.90
N ILE A 607 -33.07 1.55 -23.41
CA ILE A 607 -31.84 1.70 -24.20
C ILE A 607 -30.79 0.69 -23.76
N LYS A 608 -30.05 0.15 -24.73
CA LYS A 608 -28.78 -0.54 -24.49
C LYS A 608 -27.74 -0.04 -25.49
N SER A 609 -26.60 0.43 -24.99
CA SER A 609 -25.52 1.00 -25.83
C SER A 609 -24.17 0.39 -25.49
N LYS A 610 -23.35 0.13 -26.51
CA LYS A 610 -21.94 -0.27 -26.37
C LYS A 610 -21.03 0.66 -27.16
N GLU A 611 -20.13 1.33 -26.45
CA GLU A 611 -19.18 2.27 -27.01
C GLU A 611 -17.73 1.92 -26.66
N LYS A 612 -16.82 2.28 -27.56
CA LYS A 612 -15.39 2.26 -27.33
C LYS A 612 -14.83 3.66 -27.57
N VAL A 613 -14.05 4.16 -26.63
CA VAL A 613 -13.29 5.40 -26.77
C VAL A 613 -11.81 5.06 -26.76
N ALA A 614 -11.07 5.62 -27.70
CA ALA A 614 -9.61 5.53 -27.75
C ALA A 614 -9.05 6.87 -28.23
N THR A 615 -8.57 7.70 -27.29
CA THR A 615 -7.97 9.01 -27.57
C THR A 615 -6.90 9.34 -26.54
N GLY A 616 -5.66 9.58 -26.98
CA GLY A 616 -4.53 9.87 -26.08
C GLY A 616 -4.42 8.84 -24.95
N TYR A 617 -4.56 9.30 -23.71
CA TYR A 617 -4.50 8.49 -22.47
C TYR A 617 -5.85 7.91 -22.02
N THR A 618 -6.85 7.96 -22.88
CA THR A 618 -8.22 7.52 -22.56
C THR A 618 -8.60 6.37 -23.48
N ASP A 619 -8.52 5.14 -22.97
CA ASP A 619 -9.01 3.93 -23.63
C ASP A 619 -9.91 3.14 -22.68
N PHE A 620 -11.18 3.04 -23.04
CA PHE A 620 -12.16 2.28 -22.28
C PHE A 620 -13.32 1.82 -23.17
N LYS A 621 -14.06 0.83 -22.65
CA LYS A 621 -15.35 0.40 -23.20
C LYS A 621 -16.45 0.82 -22.24
N LEU A 622 -17.53 1.36 -22.79
CA LEU A 622 -18.70 1.79 -22.04
C LEU A 622 -19.90 0.94 -22.45
N GLU A 623 -20.54 0.33 -21.46
CA GLU A 623 -21.80 -0.38 -21.63
C GLU A 623 -22.87 0.31 -20.80
N GLN A 624 -23.93 0.77 -21.45
CA GLN A 624 -25.04 1.49 -20.83
C GLN A 624 -26.34 0.71 -21.01
N MET A 625 -27.15 0.69 -19.96
CA MET A 625 -28.52 0.22 -20.01
C MET A 625 -29.40 1.19 -19.22
N GLY A 626 -30.53 1.60 -19.78
CA GLY A 626 -31.38 2.59 -19.14
C GLY A 626 -32.84 2.49 -19.53
N LEU A 627 -33.66 3.15 -18.71
CA LEU A 627 -35.10 3.28 -18.90
C LEU A 627 -35.48 4.77 -18.83
N VAL A 628 -36.27 5.22 -19.80
CA VAL A 628 -36.81 6.59 -19.86
C VAL A 628 -38.33 6.51 -19.85
N LEU A 629 -38.96 7.34 -19.02
CA LEU A 629 -40.41 7.47 -18.89
C LEU A 629 -40.78 8.93 -19.13
N GLY A 630 -41.79 9.19 -19.95
CA GLY A 630 -42.21 10.56 -20.24
C GLY A 630 -43.68 10.72 -20.59
N ILE A 631 -44.14 11.95 -20.44
CA ILE A 631 -45.51 12.37 -20.72
C ILE A 631 -45.49 13.63 -21.57
N SER A 632 -46.35 13.70 -22.57
CA SER A 632 -46.56 14.88 -23.43
C SER A 632 -48.02 15.25 -23.51
N GLY A 633 -48.28 16.56 -23.50
CA GLY A 633 -49.56 17.17 -23.90
C GLY A 633 -49.42 17.97 -25.20
N LEU A 634 -50.54 18.11 -25.90
CA LEU A 634 -50.68 18.92 -27.11
C LEU A 634 -51.46 20.21 -26.80
N SER A 635 -51.05 21.33 -27.40
CA SER A 635 -51.82 22.57 -27.47
C SER A 635 -51.69 23.17 -28.88
N GLU A 636 -52.76 23.75 -29.41
CA GLU A 636 -52.73 24.44 -30.72
C GLU A 636 -52.24 25.89 -30.51
N LEU A 637 -51.25 26.31 -31.29
CA LEU A 637 -50.69 27.66 -31.23
C LEU A 637 -50.36 28.17 -32.64
N MET A 638 -50.90 29.34 -33.02
CA MET A 638 -50.60 30.07 -34.27
C MET A 638 -50.62 29.18 -35.54
N ASP A 639 -51.73 28.48 -35.78
CA ASP A 639 -51.91 27.55 -36.91
C ASP A 639 -50.94 26.34 -36.96
N GLY A 640 -50.14 26.08 -35.93
CA GLY A 640 -49.25 24.91 -35.81
C GLY A 640 -49.56 23.99 -34.61
N GLU A 641 -48.94 22.81 -34.59
CA GLU A 641 -49.06 21.86 -33.47
C GLU A 641 -47.90 22.07 -32.48
N PHE A 642 -48.23 22.46 -31.24
CA PHE A 642 -47.26 22.67 -30.17
C PHE A 642 -47.35 21.56 -29.12
N HIS A 643 -46.22 20.87 -28.90
CA HIS A 643 -46.10 19.77 -27.95
C HIS A 643 -45.19 20.16 -26.81
N ILE A 644 -45.65 19.96 -25.58
CA ILE A 644 -44.84 20.17 -24.37
C ILE A 644 -44.89 18.91 -23.51
N GLY A 645 -43.75 18.52 -22.96
CA GLY A 645 -43.67 17.31 -22.15
C GLY A 645 -42.51 17.30 -21.17
N GLY A 646 -42.59 16.35 -20.24
CA GLY A 646 -41.56 16.08 -19.24
C GLY A 646 -41.19 14.61 -19.25
N PHE A 647 -39.96 14.31 -18.85
CA PHE A 647 -39.46 12.94 -18.74
C PHE A 647 -38.49 12.77 -17.57
N GLY A 648 -38.38 11.54 -17.10
CA GLY A 648 -37.34 11.09 -16.18
C GLY A 648 -36.65 9.85 -16.72
N SER A 649 -35.37 9.67 -16.37
CA SER A 649 -34.64 8.44 -16.72
C SER A 649 -33.80 7.92 -15.57
N TYR A 650 -33.52 6.62 -15.65
CA TYR A 650 -32.52 5.94 -14.85
C TYR A 650 -31.63 5.10 -15.76
N ASP A 651 -30.32 5.29 -15.63
CA ASP A 651 -29.33 4.62 -16.44
C ASP A 651 -28.25 4.00 -15.55
N GLN A 652 -27.95 2.72 -15.80
CA GLN A 652 -26.82 2.02 -15.21
C GLN A 652 -25.74 1.84 -16.28
N THR A 653 -24.55 2.33 -15.99
CA THR A 653 -23.42 2.31 -16.91
C THR A 653 -22.21 1.63 -16.28
N HIS A 654 -21.57 0.76 -17.04
CA HIS A 654 -20.30 0.13 -16.69
C HIS A 654 -19.19 0.64 -17.62
N VAL A 655 -18.09 1.10 -17.02
CA VAL A 655 -16.89 1.58 -17.72
C VAL A 655 -15.78 0.56 -17.48
N MET A 656 -15.43 -0.21 -18.50
CA MET A 656 -14.35 -1.18 -18.48
C MET A 656 -13.06 -0.50 -18.91
N HIS A 657 -12.11 -0.37 -17.97
CA HIS A 657 -10.83 0.28 -18.22
C HIS A 657 -9.90 -0.64 -19.03
N ALA A 658 -9.12 -0.08 -19.96
CA ALA A 658 -8.19 -0.88 -20.78
C ALA A 658 -7.17 -1.68 -19.94
N ARG A 659 -6.79 -1.16 -18.78
CA ARG A 659 -5.82 -1.78 -17.86
C ARG A 659 -6.45 -2.53 -16.67
N GLY A 660 -7.73 -2.86 -16.79
CA GLY A 660 -8.43 -3.68 -15.81
C GLY A 660 -9.20 -2.87 -14.75
N GLY A 661 -10.20 -3.53 -14.18
CA GLY A 661 -11.22 -2.90 -13.34
C GLY A 661 -12.44 -2.42 -14.13
N MET A 662 -13.55 -2.32 -13.42
CA MET A 662 -14.85 -1.93 -13.97
C MET A 662 -15.50 -0.93 -13.04
N SER A 663 -15.61 0.31 -13.51
CA SER A 663 -16.29 1.38 -12.78
C SER A 663 -17.77 1.42 -13.10
N GLY A 664 -18.58 1.90 -12.15
CA GLY A 664 -20.03 2.02 -12.30
C GLY A 664 -20.47 3.49 -12.26
N ILE A 665 -21.47 3.84 -13.06
CA ILE A 665 -22.16 5.13 -13.01
C ILE A 665 -23.67 4.86 -12.98
N ASN A 666 -24.33 5.30 -11.91
CA ASN A 666 -25.78 5.37 -11.86
C ASN A 666 -26.20 6.79 -12.16
N THR A 667 -27.07 6.97 -13.15
CA THR A 667 -27.51 8.29 -13.60
C THR A 667 -29.01 8.41 -13.36
N TYR A 668 -29.41 9.50 -12.72
CA TYR A 668 -30.80 9.88 -12.53
C TYR A 668 -31.03 11.19 -13.29
N SER A 669 -31.94 11.17 -14.25
CA SER A 669 -32.19 12.34 -15.09
C SER A 669 -33.62 12.82 -14.99
N ILE A 670 -33.80 14.12 -15.12
CA ILE A 670 -35.11 14.76 -15.33
C ILE A 670 -34.96 15.79 -16.45
N GLY A 671 -35.97 15.92 -17.29
CA GLY A 671 -35.95 16.88 -18.38
C GLY A 671 -37.33 17.28 -18.86
N ALA A 672 -37.33 18.35 -19.64
CA ALA A 672 -38.51 18.89 -20.30
C ALA A 672 -38.18 19.16 -21.76
N TYR A 673 -39.20 19.12 -22.60
CA TYR A 673 -39.06 19.43 -24.01
C TYR A 673 -40.27 20.17 -24.55
N ALA A 674 -40.03 20.93 -25.61
CA ALA A 674 -41.04 21.62 -26.38
C ALA A 674 -40.74 21.44 -27.87
N THR A 675 -41.76 21.07 -28.64
CA THR A 675 -41.63 20.85 -30.08
C THR A 675 -42.76 21.57 -30.80
N TYR A 676 -42.43 22.35 -31.82
CA TYR A 676 -43.38 23.08 -32.66
C TYR A 676 -43.33 22.54 -34.09
N PHE A 677 -44.49 22.21 -34.65
CA PHE A 677 -44.66 21.80 -36.04
C PHE A 677 -45.48 22.82 -36.80
N ASP A 678 -44.92 23.31 -37.89
CA ASP A 678 -45.60 24.19 -38.83
C ASP A 678 -46.32 23.38 -39.92
N GLN A 679 -47.42 23.92 -40.47
CA GLN A 679 -48.18 23.28 -41.55
C GLN A 679 -47.36 23.12 -42.83
N SER A 680 -46.34 23.96 -43.04
CA SER A 680 -45.44 23.88 -44.19
C SER A 680 -44.50 22.65 -44.14
N GLY A 681 -44.43 21.94 -43.01
CA GLY A 681 -43.55 20.78 -42.80
C GLY A 681 -42.25 21.09 -42.04
N TRP A 682 -42.02 22.34 -41.66
CA TRP A 682 -40.93 22.72 -40.75
C TRP A 682 -41.24 22.30 -39.32
N TYR A 683 -40.21 21.94 -38.56
CA TYR A 683 -40.32 21.76 -37.12
C TYR A 683 -39.10 22.29 -36.38
N VAL A 684 -39.34 22.71 -35.15
CA VAL A 684 -38.32 23.15 -34.20
C VAL A 684 -38.54 22.42 -32.88
N ASP A 685 -37.45 21.94 -32.31
CA ASP A 685 -37.44 21.15 -31.09
C ASP A 685 -36.42 21.68 -30.09
N GLY A 686 -36.80 21.73 -28.82
CA GLY A 686 -35.96 22.12 -27.70
C GLY A 686 -36.06 21.13 -26.54
N VAL A 687 -34.93 20.74 -25.96
CA VAL A 687 -34.84 19.87 -24.79
C VAL A 687 -33.94 20.51 -23.75
N LEU A 688 -34.39 20.53 -22.50
CA LEU A 688 -33.57 20.85 -21.33
C LEU A 688 -33.52 19.63 -20.42
N LYS A 689 -32.33 19.23 -19.98
CA LYS A 689 -32.14 18.00 -19.20
C LYS A 689 -31.10 18.20 -18.10
N TYR A 690 -31.45 17.76 -16.90
CA TYR A 690 -30.57 17.70 -15.73
C TYR A 690 -30.28 16.24 -15.39
N ASN A 691 -29.01 15.94 -15.12
CA ASN A 691 -28.52 14.62 -14.76
C ASN A 691 -27.79 14.67 -13.41
N HIS A 692 -28.09 13.73 -12.53
CA HIS A 692 -27.34 13.45 -11.31
C HIS A 692 -26.58 12.13 -11.46
N TYR A 693 -25.26 12.18 -11.38
CA TYR A 693 -24.36 11.04 -11.59
C TYR A 693 -23.77 10.57 -10.25
N GLN A 694 -24.04 9.33 -9.88
CA GLN A 694 -23.37 8.63 -8.77
C GLN A 694 -22.29 7.73 -9.34
N ASN A 695 -21.03 8.12 -9.15
CA ASN A 695 -19.87 7.46 -9.74
C ASN A 695 -19.18 6.58 -8.70
N HIS A 696 -18.91 5.34 -9.08
CA HIS A 696 -18.15 4.36 -8.31
C HIS A 696 -16.95 3.93 -9.16
N LEU A 697 -15.83 4.63 -8.99
CA LEU A 697 -14.59 4.29 -9.69
C LEU A 697 -13.98 3.05 -9.04
N LYS A 698 -13.72 2.04 -9.85
CA LYS A 698 -12.96 0.84 -9.49
C LYS A 698 -11.96 0.51 -10.60
N ALA A 699 -10.68 0.47 -10.23
CA ALA A 699 -9.56 0.09 -11.08
C ALA A 699 -8.66 -0.92 -10.35
N VAL A 700 -7.70 -1.50 -11.07
CA VAL A 700 -6.73 -2.44 -10.50
C VAL A 700 -5.32 -1.88 -10.71
N SER A 701 -4.59 -1.73 -9.60
CA SER A 701 -3.19 -1.29 -9.62
C SER A 701 -2.30 -2.35 -10.26
N THR A 702 -1.10 -1.96 -10.67
CA THR A 702 -0.05 -2.89 -11.14
C THR A 702 0.35 -3.91 -10.08
N ASN A 703 0.12 -3.60 -8.80
CA ASN A 703 0.34 -4.49 -7.67
C ASN A 703 -0.85 -5.44 -7.38
N GLY A 704 -1.89 -5.42 -8.22
CA GLY A 704 -3.10 -6.23 -8.06
C GLY A 704 -4.08 -5.73 -7.00
N LEU A 705 -3.79 -4.58 -6.36
CA LEU A 705 -4.68 -3.96 -5.37
C LEU A 705 -5.84 -3.24 -6.07
N ALA A 706 -7.02 -3.31 -5.46
CA ALA A 706 -8.19 -2.55 -5.92
C ALA A 706 -8.01 -1.07 -5.57
N ILE A 707 -8.24 -0.21 -6.55
CA ILE A 707 -8.26 1.25 -6.40
C ILE A 707 -9.71 1.69 -6.50
N GLU A 708 -10.22 2.36 -5.47
CA GLU A 708 -11.62 2.76 -5.39
C GLU A 708 -11.77 4.28 -5.17
N GLY A 709 -12.86 4.85 -5.69
CA GLY A 709 -13.22 6.24 -5.46
C GLY A 709 -14.69 6.51 -5.74
N ASN A 710 -15.45 6.95 -4.72
CA ASN A 710 -16.89 7.21 -4.83
C ASN A 710 -17.15 8.72 -4.79
N TYR A 711 -17.91 9.22 -5.76
CA TYR A 711 -18.23 10.65 -5.84
C TYR A 711 -19.47 10.93 -6.70
N ASN A 712 -20.15 12.02 -6.35
CA ASN A 712 -21.32 12.49 -7.09
C ASN A 712 -20.99 13.73 -7.92
N ARG A 713 -21.60 13.86 -9.09
CA ARG A 713 -21.56 15.06 -9.94
C ARG A 713 -22.94 15.33 -10.50
N TRP A 714 -23.23 16.57 -10.84
CA TRP A 714 -24.41 16.90 -11.66
C TRP A 714 -24.00 17.38 -13.04
N GLY A 715 -24.93 17.34 -13.98
CA GLY A 715 -24.77 17.90 -15.32
C GLY A 715 -26.06 18.52 -15.82
N LEU A 716 -25.91 19.57 -16.62
CA LEU A 716 -27.00 20.27 -17.28
C LEU A 716 -26.70 20.33 -18.77
N GLY A 717 -27.68 19.96 -19.59
CA GLY A 717 -27.54 20.06 -21.04
C GLY A 717 -28.83 20.48 -21.71
N THR A 718 -28.65 21.07 -22.88
CA THR A 718 -29.73 21.53 -23.75
C THR A 718 -29.50 21.03 -25.17
N SER A 719 -30.58 20.77 -25.90
CA SER A 719 -30.54 20.41 -27.30
C SER A 719 -31.55 21.20 -28.08
N PHE A 720 -31.14 21.69 -29.24
CA PHE A 720 -31.99 22.37 -30.20
C PHE A 720 -31.90 21.66 -31.54
N GLU A 721 -33.04 21.39 -32.15
CA GLU A 721 -33.11 20.72 -33.44
C GLU A 721 -34.11 21.43 -34.34
N VAL A 722 -33.76 21.55 -35.61
CA VAL A 722 -34.62 22.07 -36.66
C VAL A 722 -34.58 21.11 -37.83
N GLY A 723 -35.73 20.90 -38.46
CA GLY A 723 -35.77 20.11 -39.66
C GLY A 723 -37.01 20.38 -40.49
N TYR A 724 -37.08 19.68 -41.61
CA TYR A 724 -38.13 19.87 -42.60
C TYR A 724 -38.55 18.51 -43.13
N ARG A 725 -39.83 18.16 -43.01
CA ARG A 725 -40.38 16.89 -43.47
C ARG A 725 -41.20 17.12 -44.73
N PHE A 726 -40.84 16.44 -45.81
CA PHE A 726 -41.61 16.45 -47.06
C PHE A 726 -41.89 15.03 -47.54
N LYS A 727 -43.00 14.88 -48.29
CA LYS A 727 -43.46 13.60 -48.83
C LYS A 727 -43.25 13.56 -50.35
N PRO A 728 -42.16 12.96 -50.86
CA PRO A 728 -41.92 12.87 -52.29
C PRO A 728 -42.89 11.92 -53.03
N ALA A 729 -43.49 10.96 -52.32
CA ALA A 729 -44.49 10.02 -52.85
C ALA A 729 -45.54 9.71 -51.77
N GLN A 730 -46.66 9.08 -52.13
CA GLN A 730 -47.77 8.83 -51.21
C GLN A 730 -47.36 8.03 -49.94
N SER A 731 -46.42 7.09 -50.07
CA SER A 731 -45.97 6.20 -48.97
C SER A 731 -44.53 6.47 -48.50
N SER A 732 -43.89 7.54 -48.99
CA SER A 732 -42.49 7.85 -48.68
C SER A 732 -42.35 9.24 -48.06
N TRP A 733 -41.44 9.38 -47.10
CA TRP A 733 -41.12 10.67 -46.50
C TRP A 733 -39.61 10.83 -46.29
N ILE A 734 -39.15 12.07 -46.40
CA ILE A 734 -37.76 12.46 -46.18
C ILE A 734 -37.73 13.63 -45.20
N GLN A 735 -36.80 13.59 -44.25
CA GLN A 735 -36.67 14.60 -43.21
C GLN A 735 -35.18 14.94 -42.95
N PRO A 736 -34.62 15.93 -43.68
CA PRO A 736 -33.37 16.56 -43.28
C PRO A 736 -33.52 17.28 -41.93
N TYR A 737 -32.46 17.30 -41.15
CA TYR A 737 -32.39 18.02 -39.88
C TYR A 737 -30.98 18.50 -39.56
N ALA A 738 -30.93 19.51 -38.70
CA ALA A 738 -29.73 19.96 -38.01
C ALA A 738 -30.01 20.03 -36.50
N GLN A 739 -29.07 19.54 -35.70
CA GLN A 739 -29.15 19.51 -34.25
C GLN A 739 -27.89 20.11 -33.63
N PHE A 740 -28.09 20.87 -32.55
CA PHE A 740 -27.05 21.44 -31.72
C PHE A 740 -27.29 21.04 -30.27
N THR A 741 -26.27 20.50 -29.62
CA THR A 741 -26.33 20.08 -28.22
C THR A 741 -25.20 20.74 -27.43
N TRP A 742 -25.55 21.35 -26.31
CA TRP A 742 -24.60 21.86 -25.33
C TRP A 742 -24.79 21.11 -24.01
N LEU A 743 -23.68 20.68 -23.41
CA LEU A 743 -23.65 19.97 -22.14
C LEU A 743 -22.53 20.53 -21.27
N GLN A 744 -22.83 20.75 -20.00
CA GLN A 744 -21.85 21.03 -18.97
C GLN A 744 -22.04 20.08 -17.78
N VAL A 745 -20.98 19.40 -17.38
CA VAL A 745 -20.92 18.55 -16.19
C VAL A 745 -20.03 19.21 -15.16
N GLU A 746 -20.45 19.18 -13.90
CA GLU A 746 -19.75 19.74 -12.75
C GLU A 746 -18.29 19.26 -12.66
N GLY A 747 -17.39 20.16 -12.28
CA GLY A 747 -16.00 19.83 -11.94
C GLY A 747 -15.88 19.34 -10.50
N LYS A 748 -14.93 18.44 -10.22
CA LYS A 748 -14.76 17.85 -8.89
C LYS A 748 -13.33 17.41 -8.63
N GLU A 749 -12.81 17.76 -7.45
CA GLU A 749 -11.62 17.13 -6.88
C GLU A 749 -12.02 15.81 -6.22
N ILE A 750 -11.35 14.73 -6.61
CA ILE A 750 -11.53 13.39 -6.06
C ILE A 750 -10.23 12.88 -5.45
N LYS A 751 -10.36 11.99 -4.46
CA LYS A 751 -9.24 11.26 -3.86
C LYS A 751 -9.56 9.77 -3.90
N LEU A 752 -8.63 8.96 -4.40
CA LEU A 752 -8.76 7.52 -4.50
C LEU A 752 -8.25 6.81 -3.23
N SER A 753 -8.56 5.53 -3.08
CA SER A 753 -8.11 4.70 -1.95
C SER A 753 -6.59 4.53 -1.86
N ASN A 754 -5.86 4.68 -2.97
CA ASN A 754 -4.41 4.75 -3.01
C ASN A 754 -3.92 6.20 -2.91
N GLU A 755 -4.65 7.13 -2.28
CA GLU A 755 -4.23 8.52 -2.05
C GLU A 755 -4.03 9.41 -3.29
N MET A 756 -4.13 8.87 -4.52
CA MET A 756 -4.11 9.67 -5.75
C MET A 756 -5.22 10.73 -5.73
N THR A 757 -4.89 11.95 -6.13
CA THR A 757 -5.87 13.03 -6.31
C THR A 757 -6.10 13.32 -7.78
N GLY A 758 -7.36 13.51 -8.17
CA GLY A 758 -7.76 13.91 -9.51
C GLY A 758 -8.66 15.14 -9.44
N ASP A 759 -8.17 16.27 -9.93
CA ASP A 759 -8.94 17.50 -10.08
C ASP A 759 -9.54 17.56 -11.48
N MET A 760 -10.82 17.22 -11.58
CA MET A 760 -11.58 17.26 -12.82
C MET A 760 -12.20 18.64 -13.01
N ASN A 761 -11.79 19.40 -14.01
CA ASN A 761 -12.47 20.66 -14.33
C ASN A 761 -13.85 20.42 -14.94
N PRO A 762 -14.75 21.43 -14.96
CA PRO A 762 -16.07 21.26 -15.56
C PRO A 762 -15.97 20.74 -17.00
N PHE A 763 -16.55 19.57 -17.26
CA PHE A 763 -16.53 18.95 -18.59
C PHE A 763 -17.59 19.62 -19.46
N THR A 764 -17.18 20.17 -20.60
CA THR A 764 -18.09 20.82 -21.56
C THR A 764 -18.06 20.08 -22.90
N SER A 765 -19.24 19.76 -23.43
CA SER A 765 -19.41 19.19 -24.78
C SER A 765 -20.29 20.12 -25.62
N LEU A 766 -19.90 20.27 -26.89
CA LEU A 766 -20.61 21.11 -27.86
C LEU A 766 -20.70 20.36 -29.19
N ARG A 767 -21.81 19.65 -29.37
CA ARG A 767 -22.02 18.73 -30.47
C ARG A 767 -22.91 19.35 -31.53
N SER A 768 -22.49 19.25 -32.77
CA SER A 768 -23.27 19.61 -33.95
C SER A 768 -23.56 18.36 -34.76
N GLU A 769 -24.78 18.23 -35.25
CA GLU A 769 -25.19 17.08 -36.02
C GLU A 769 -26.06 17.53 -37.20
N VAL A 770 -25.80 16.97 -38.37
CA VAL A 770 -26.60 17.17 -39.57
C VAL A 770 -26.94 15.80 -40.12
N GLY A 771 -28.22 15.54 -40.36
CA GLY A 771 -28.65 14.23 -40.81
C GLY A 771 -29.92 14.24 -41.63
N LEU A 772 -30.28 13.04 -42.07
CA LEU A 772 -31.40 12.75 -42.94
C LEU A 772 -32.09 11.49 -42.43
N PHE A 773 -33.40 11.56 -42.27
CA PHE A 773 -34.25 10.39 -42.20
C PHE A 773 -34.93 10.15 -43.54
N ALA A 774 -35.04 8.89 -43.95
CA ALA A 774 -35.84 8.47 -45.08
C ALA A 774 -36.68 7.28 -44.65
N GLY A 775 -38.00 7.37 -44.81
CA GLY A 775 -38.92 6.32 -44.38
C GLY A 775 -39.98 5.96 -45.42
N TYR A 776 -40.49 4.75 -45.27
CA TYR A 776 -41.49 4.14 -46.13
C TYR A 776 -42.59 3.47 -45.29
N GLU A 777 -43.84 3.64 -45.71
CA GLU A 777 -44.99 2.99 -45.10
C GLU A 777 -45.22 1.61 -45.73
N VAL A 778 -45.01 0.54 -44.95
CA VAL A 778 -44.92 -0.84 -45.44
C VAL A 778 -46.29 -1.52 -45.58
N CYS A 779 -47.18 -1.30 -44.61
CA CYS A 779 -48.52 -1.89 -44.59
C CYS A 779 -49.55 -0.82 -44.20
N SER A 780 -50.61 -0.68 -45.00
CA SER A 780 -51.73 0.23 -44.73
C SER A 780 -53.05 -0.52 -44.98
N GLY A 781 -53.50 -1.28 -43.99
CA GLY A 781 -54.74 -2.07 -44.07
C GLY A 781 -55.14 -2.68 -42.73
N GLY A 782 -56.42 -2.56 -42.35
CA GLY A 782 -56.97 -3.21 -41.14
C GLY A 782 -56.67 -2.54 -39.79
N GLY A 783 -56.30 -1.26 -39.75
CA GLY A 783 -56.09 -0.50 -38.50
C GLY A 783 -54.68 -0.58 -37.91
N ALA A 784 -53.74 -1.27 -38.57
CA ALA A 784 -52.32 -1.27 -38.24
C ALA A 784 -51.52 -0.62 -39.39
N SER A 785 -50.82 0.48 -39.11
CA SER A 785 -49.87 1.12 -40.03
C SER A 785 -48.45 0.94 -39.52
N SER A 786 -47.55 0.43 -40.37
CA SER A 786 -46.14 0.18 -40.02
C SER A 786 -45.22 1.03 -40.88
N MET A 787 -44.28 1.72 -40.24
CA MET A 787 -43.29 2.58 -40.90
C MET A 787 -41.88 2.02 -40.65
N ALA A 788 -41.15 1.78 -41.73
CA ALA A 788 -39.73 1.49 -41.68
C ALA A 788 -38.95 2.72 -42.13
N TYR A 789 -37.80 2.98 -41.49
CA TYR A 789 -36.97 4.11 -41.87
C TYR A 789 -35.49 3.87 -41.61
N ILE A 790 -34.68 4.66 -42.31
CA ILE A 790 -33.23 4.70 -42.17
C ILE A 790 -32.80 6.11 -41.81
N THR A 791 -31.70 6.19 -41.08
CA THR A 791 -31.08 7.46 -40.66
C THR A 791 -29.64 7.48 -41.10
N ALA A 792 -29.20 8.58 -41.68
CA ALA A 792 -27.80 8.87 -41.91
C ALA A 792 -27.46 10.24 -41.34
N ALA A 793 -26.40 10.35 -40.56
CA ALA A 793 -26.00 11.61 -39.94
C ALA A 793 -24.48 11.77 -39.90
N TRP A 794 -24.06 13.01 -40.07
CA TRP A 794 -22.72 13.48 -39.76
C TRP A 794 -22.74 14.22 -38.41
N VAL A 795 -21.85 13.81 -37.53
CA VAL A 795 -21.74 14.31 -36.15
C VAL A 795 -20.37 14.92 -35.95
N ARG A 796 -20.31 16.08 -35.29
CA ARG A 796 -19.06 16.71 -34.89
C ARG A 796 -19.10 17.14 -33.43
N GLU A 797 -18.14 16.68 -32.63
CA GLU A 797 -17.80 17.26 -31.34
C GLU A 797 -16.81 18.41 -31.56
N ASN A 798 -17.14 19.61 -31.06
CA ASN A 798 -16.37 20.82 -31.31
C ASN A 798 -15.47 21.21 -30.13
N ARG A 799 -15.70 20.71 -28.92
CA ARG A 799 -14.86 21.01 -27.76
C ARG A 799 -13.66 20.08 -27.64
N ASN A 800 -12.49 20.68 -27.45
CA ASN A 800 -11.18 20.01 -27.39
C ASN A 800 -10.33 20.39 -26.16
N SER A 801 -10.85 21.22 -25.26
CA SER A 801 -10.09 21.88 -24.16
C SER A 801 -10.47 21.39 -22.76
N ASN A 802 -11.21 20.28 -22.67
CA ASN A 802 -11.51 19.63 -21.39
C ASN A 802 -10.22 19.06 -20.80
N HIS A 803 -10.00 19.26 -19.51
CA HIS A 803 -8.76 18.83 -18.87
C HIS A 803 -8.95 18.42 -17.43
N THR A 804 -8.08 17.54 -16.98
CA THR A 804 -8.01 16.99 -15.63
C THR A 804 -6.59 17.13 -15.13
N THR A 805 -6.42 17.56 -13.88
CA THR A 805 -5.11 17.65 -13.25
C THR A 805 -4.96 16.50 -12.26
N ILE A 806 -3.97 15.63 -12.48
CA ILE A 806 -3.66 14.51 -11.59
C ILE A 806 -2.57 14.92 -10.61
N ASN A 807 -2.74 14.56 -9.35
CA ASN A 807 -1.82 14.84 -8.24
C ASN A 807 -1.40 16.32 -8.16
N LYS A 808 -2.30 17.23 -8.55
CA LYS A 808 -2.11 18.70 -8.57
C LYS A 808 -0.94 19.19 -9.43
N LEU A 809 -0.32 18.30 -10.20
CA LEU A 809 0.92 18.58 -10.93
C LEU A 809 0.74 18.39 -12.44
N HIS A 810 0.09 17.30 -12.84
CA HIS A 810 0.08 16.86 -14.23
C HIS A 810 -1.27 17.10 -14.88
N ARG A 811 -1.31 18.05 -15.82
CA ARG A 811 -2.52 18.40 -16.56
C ARG A 811 -2.66 17.55 -17.81
N PHE A 812 -3.73 16.78 -17.89
CA PHE A 812 -4.12 16.01 -19.06
C PHE A 812 -5.27 16.70 -19.78
N THR A 813 -5.10 16.96 -21.07
CA THR A 813 -6.18 17.47 -21.91
C THR A 813 -6.86 16.30 -22.61
N THR A 814 -8.14 16.09 -22.34
CA THR A 814 -8.94 15.03 -22.97
C THR A 814 -9.71 15.60 -24.16
N ASP A 815 -9.19 15.34 -25.36
CA ASP A 815 -9.78 15.83 -26.60
C ASP A 815 -10.64 14.75 -27.27
N LEU A 816 -11.97 14.88 -27.13
CA LEU A 816 -12.97 14.08 -27.84
C LEU A 816 -13.43 14.72 -29.16
N SER A 817 -12.93 15.89 -29.53
CA SER A 817 -13.34 16.56 -30.77
C SER A 817 -13.01 15.72 -32.00
N GLY A 818 -13.89 15.80 -32.99
CA GLY A 818 -13.75 15.05 -34.23
C GLY A 818 -15.07 14.81 -34.93
N ASN A 819 -14.97 14.30 -36.15
CA ASN A 819 -16.10 13.93 -36.97
C ASN A 819 -16.41 12.43 -36.81
N ALA A 820 -17.69 12.09 -36.79
CA ALA A 820 -18.18 10.73 -36.82
C ALA A 820 -19.36 10.61 -37.81
N GLY A 821 -19.45 9.47 -38.47
CA GLY A 821 -20.63 9.09 -39.25
C GLY A 821 -21.52 8.19 -38.42
N ARG A 822 -22.84 8.36 -38.55
CA ARG A 822 -23.84 7.53 -37.88
C ARG A 822 -24.87 7.03 -38.88
N LEU A 823 -25.19 5.75 -38.77
CA LEU A 823 -26.21 5.07 -39.55
C LEU A 823 -27.17 4.37 -38.60
N GLY A 824 -28.46 4.45 -38.89
CA GLY A 824 -29.50 3.83 -38.08
C GLY A 824 -30.61 3.24 -38.92
N ILE A 825 -31.27 2.22 -38.38
CA ILE A 825 -32.49 1.63 -38.92
C ILE A 825 -33.56 1.64 -37.84
N GLY A 826 -34.79 1.92 -38.22
CA GLY A 826 -35.92 2.03 -37.30
C GLY A 826 -37.19 1.42 -37.86
N LEU A 827 -38.00 0.88 -36.97
CA LEU A 827 -39.33 0.37 -37.24
C LEU A 827 -40.29 0.91 -36.19
N SER A 828 -41.44 1.42 -36.65
CA SER A 828 -42.55 1.78 -35.76
C SER A 828 -43.85 1.19 -36.29
N SER A 829 -44.69 0.67 -35.38
CA SER A 829 -45.93 0.00 -35.76
C SER A 829 -47.05 0.29 -34.77
N PHE A 830 -48.23 0.60 -35.28
CA PHE A 830 -49.44 0.72 -34.47
C PHE A 830 -50.03 -0.67 -34.24
N VAL A 831 -50.09 -1.09 -32.98
CA VAL A 831 -50.73 -2.33 -32.55
C VAL A 831 -52.23 -2.11 -32.31
N SER A 832 -52.61 -0.88 -31.94
CA SER A 832 -54.00 -0.42 -31.89
C SER A 832 -54.07 1.09 -32.15
N LYS A 833 -55.28 1.67 -32.20
CA LYS A 833 -55.47 3.13 -32.31
C LYS A 833 -54.83 3.94 -31.17
N LYS A 834 -54.47 3.30 -30.05
CA LYS A 834 -53.89 3.94 -28.87
C LYS A 834 -52.47 3.49 -28.55
N LEU A 835 -52.02 2.36 -29.10
CA LEU A 835 -50.75 1.73 -28.73
C LEU A 835 -49.81 1.63 -29.92
N LYS A 836 -48.63 2.21 -29.78
CA LYS A 836 -47.56 2.19 -30.77
C LYS A 836 -46.29 1.55 -30.19
N LEU A 837 -45.70 0.63 -30.94
CA LEU A 837 -44.41 0.01 -30.63
C LEU A 837 -43.32 0.58 -31.52
N TYR A 838 -42.12 0.60 -30.96
CA TYR A 838 -40.97 1.28 -31.53
C TYR A 838 -39.68 0.46 -31.33
N ALA A 839 -38.85 0.33 -32.37
CA ALA A 839 -37.55 -0.31 -32.30
C ALA A 839 -36.52 0.36 -33.23
N GLU A 840 -35.34 0.69 -32.70
CA GLU A 840 -34.21 1.25 -33.47
C GLU A 840 -32.91 0.53 -33.17
N ALA A 841 -32.03 0.51 -34.17
CA ALA A 841 -30.63 0.16 -34.01
C ALA A 841 -29.75 1.19 -34.72
N HIS A 842 -28.73 1.68 -34.01
CA HIS A 842 -27.75 2.64 -34.52
C HIS A 842 -26.32 2.09 -34.46
N TYR A 843 -25.53 2.48 -35.45
CA TYR A 843 -24.09 2.26 -35.53
C TYR A 843 -23.38 3.59 -35.79
N GLY A 844 -22.33 3.87 -35.03
CA GLY A 844 -21.56 5.11 -35.14
C GLY A 844 -20.06 4.84 -35.22
N LYS A 845 -19.37 5.51 -36.14
CA LYS A 845 -17.92 5.41 -36.27
C LYS A 845 -17.29 6.78 -36.50
N GLY A 846 -16.41 7.16 -35.59
CA GLY A 846 -15.47 8.28 -35.72
C GLY A 846 -14.02 7.81 -35.58
N ARG A 847 -13.08 8.76 -35.58
CA ARG A 847 -11.65 8.48 -35.39
C ARG A 847 -11.30 8.07 -33.96
N LYS A 848 -11.95 8.71 -32.97
CA LYS A 848 -11.66 8.56 -31.53
C LYS A 848 -12.73 7.78 -30.77
N THR A 849 -13.95 7.76 -31.29
CA THR A 849 -15.10 7.11 -30.67
C THR A 849 -15.75 6.14 -31.67
N LYS A 850 -16.15 4.98 -31.18
CA LYS A 850 -16.89 3.98 -31.96
C LYS A 850 -18.05 3.46 -31.13
N GLN A 851 -19.26 3.67 -31.62
CA GLN A 851 -20.49 3.11 -31.08
C GLN A 851 -20.82 1.84 -31.86
N SER A 852 -20.52 0.68 -31.28
CA SER A 852 -20.60 -0.59 -31.98
C SER A 852 -22.04 -1.05 -32.16
N LEU A 853 -22.92 -0.74 -31.20
CA LEU A 853 -24.35 -0.93 -31.32
C LEU A 853 -25.07 -0.10 -30.25
N GLN A 854 -26.11 0.61 -30.65
CA GLN A 854 -27.12 1.18 -29.75
C GLN A 854 -28.49 0.67 -30.17
N GLY A 855 -29.16 -0.04 -29.27
CA GLY A 855 -30.52 -0.52 -29.46
C GLY A 855 -31.48 0.27 -28.59
N VAL A 856 -32.63 0.66 -29.15
CA VAL A 856 -33.71 1.34 -28.46
C VAL A 856 -35.01 0.57 -28.71
N LEU A 857 -35.74 0.27 -27.65
CA LEU A 857 -37.07 -0.34 -27.71
C LEU A 857 -38.05 0.56 -26.95
N GLY A 858 -39.23 0.79 -27.50
CA GLY A 858 -40.17 1.72 -26.91
C GLY A 858 -41.64 1.40 -27.13
N VAL A 859 -42.45 1.95 -26.23
CA VAL A 859 -43.90 1.85 -26.24
C VAL A 859 -44.49 3.24 -26.00
N ARG A 860 -45.50 3.61 -26.79
CA ARG A 860 -46.27 4.85 -26.62
C ARG A 860 -47.75 4.53 -26.55
N TYR A 861 -48.42 5.11 -25.55
CA TYR A 861 -49.85 5.00 -25.32
C TYR A 861 -50.50 6.39 -25.38
N SER A 862 -51.39 6.60 -26.35
CA SER A 862 -52.13 7.83 -26.56
C SER A 862 -53.55 7.68 -26.02
N PHE A 863 -54.06 8.65 -25.25
CA PHE A 863 -55.40 8.58 -24.65
C PHE A 863 -56.29 9.78 -24.95
#